data_AF-A0A9D7N4B8-F1
#
_entry.id   AF-A0A9D7N4B8-F1
#
_cell.length_a   1.000
_cell.length_b   1.000
_cell.length_c   1.000
_cell.angle_alpha   90.00
_cell.angle_beta   90.00
_cell.angle_gamma   90.00
#
_symmetry.space_group_name_H-M   'P 1'
#
loop_
_entity.id
_entity.type
_entity.pdbx_description
1 polymer ?
#
loop_
_entity_poly.entity_id
_entity_poly.type
_entity_poly.pdbx_seq_one_letter_code
_entity_poly.pdbx_strand_id
1 'polypeptide(L)'
;MRIASSLFPLAASAAAFALIGCDSGGGSGGTSGFRVISCSLGCTSRGTCSQNQVALNQEIKLRFNDQVDPGSVNKFSFSVIDASTGQEPTAIYAVTDSEVLFRPQITFNSNGNPVFGLSSGRDYLLNVYSSGSSSTGELIRSRSGKANSLALSCRITASQGVIDPVPGQPSVQAFLQQDPAAAPGTLDPLSGAEGVSVGSNVVLTFDDLMNPATLVNPVTGTSNFLQLAVDLDGNLQTTADQREVPSRFSIALNQVDLTTLVRIDPTPLLPGPGSDPNNPRLMVVKFLNGIRDLAGNTLANPDPLTFITEVQPGQSFPIVEDFDANTQEDVERTSGEWNKNGNGYLAQGPGGGSGLHGELRPTAAGVVVINTDNQSFPATGTLTGIEETVTNGVFYFSSIDIPRDVTVRFTGSRIVQIYCANANIRGTLSVAGENAPLHFPKNDPCPLSTSFPWISNDTGRGGSGGLGGPGGGNGGSGGDDPRPIAASPQGMPANPGSTARLAPEHLDGEPGQGIGGTGGVSNGGGGGSNAFPVTQISSDFNVRLASVELQPSLLYSLQRAAGAGGASNASVGTPGVQELPFTNTSGVAGSIPPGLSNQVPRTSVGGAGGGGGGVHPYFSNRIASRFNNCKPAYPAGSRPTIAGNQVIEVWNTGCGGGGGGGTAILQAGRGIAISGSITAAGGLGGSAASFGSTVNGTEAGSGGGGGSGGNIRVEATSLNLSGVNRFIVSGGTGGRSSLNIHGGNGGAGYVHARANPAPDPSTVLTATTPITQSSVGTYTSAEWDNYSRAESRYFSASGAFFIFEYLDFEVEYAVAGPNYAGDPNDPNQVTYVTLNEQTTWSQFPNAPFNIVFRGAEEDPATPGVPRPGTETRWLPRPGLLNANQNLFKWAIVFNRQQLAAQNIVAVMKVTVRISPN
;
A
#
# COMPACT_ATOMS: atom_id res chain seq x y z
N MET A 1 -48.47 3.49 40.52
CA MET A 1 -49.57 4.45 40.27
C MET A 1 -50.79 3.65 39.83
N ARG A 2 -51.99 3.96 40.35
CA ARG A 2 -53.22 3.12 40.33
C ARG A 2 -54.13 3.40 39.10
N ILE A 3 -54.94 2.38 38.73
CA ILE A 3 -56.21 2.38 37.94
C ILE A 3 -56.01 2.41 36.39
N ALA A 4 -56.65 1.62 35.51
CA ALA A 4 -57.94 0.90 35.55
C ALA A 4 -57.97 -0.37 34.67
N SER A 5 -58.88 -1.27 35.05
CA SER A 5 -59.43 -2.43 34.35
C SER A 5 -60.51 -2.06 33.32
N SER A 6 -60.59 -2.78 32.19
CA SER A 6 -61.85 -2.99 31.45
C SER A 6 -61.85 -4.35 30.71
N LEU A 7 -62.91 -5.12 30.93
CA LEU A 7 -63.18 -6.46 30.45
C LEU A 7 -63.92 -6.50 29.09
N PHE A 8 -63.71 -7.62 28.37
CA PHE A 8 -64.56 -8.35 27.38
C PHE A 8 -64.80 -7.78 25.96
N PRO A 9 -65.14 -8.62 24.94
CA PRO A 9 -65.11 -10.10 24.87
C PRO A 9 -64.51 -10.73 23.59
N LEU A 10 -64.14 -12.01 23.72
CA LEU A 10 -64.00 -13.00 22.63
C LEU A 10 -65.32 -13.21 21.88
N ALA A 11 -65.26 -13.29 20.56
CA ALA A 11 -66.30 -13.91 19.73
C ALA A 11 -65.73 -15.19 19.10
N ALA A 12 -66.08 -16.34 19.69
CA ALA A 12 -65.86 -17.66 19.11
C ALA A 12 -67.15 -18.07 18.38
N SER A 13 -67.11 -18.17 17.05
CA SER A 13 -68.17 -18.77 16.25
C SER A 13 -67.85 -20.25 16.02
N ALA A 14 -68.30 -21.09 16.95
CA ALA A 14 -68.35 -22.53 16.77
C ALA A 14 -69.65 -22.91 16.03
N ALA A 15 -69.52 -23.39 14.79
CA ALA A 15 -70.62 -24.03 14.08
C ALA A 15 -70.64 -25.52 14.43
N ALA A 16 -71.56 -25.89 15.33
CA ALA A 16 -71.87 -27.26 15.67
C ALA A 16 -72.73 -27.89 14.55
N PHE A 17 -72.25 -28.97 13.93
CA PHE A 17 -73.12 -29.95 13.28
C PHE A 17 -73.36 -31.10 14.27
N ALA A 18 -74.60 -31.21 14.72
CA ALA A 18 -75.10 -32.29 15.53
C ALA A 18 -75.18 -33.59 14.72
N LEU A 19 -74.63 -34.67 15.26
CA LEU A 19 -75.11 -36.02 14.96
C LEU A 19 -75.47 -36.71 16.27
N ILE A 20 -76.73 -37.15 16.29
CA ILE A 20 -77.45 -37.79 17.37
C ILE A 20 -76.86 -39.19 17.61
N GLY A 21 -76.46 -39.47 18.84
CA GLY A 21 -76.20 -40.81 19.34
C GLY A 21 -77.42 -41.34 20.10
N CYS A 22 -78.10 -42.34 19.53
CA CYS A 22 -78.66 -43.49 20.24
C CYS A 22 -79.31 -44.40 19.18
N ASP A 23 -78.72 -45.56 18.93
CA ASP A 23 -79.55 -46.75 18.75
C ASP A 23 -78.79 -48.02 19.12
N SER A 24 -79.32 -48.68 20.14
CA SER A 24 -79.05 -50.04 20.54
C SER A 24 -79.70 -50.98 19.54
N GLY A 25 -78.89 -51.65 18.72
CA GLY A 25 -79.35 -52.66 17.77
C GLY A 25 -78.53 -53.93 17.89
N GLY A 26 -78.92 -54.83 18.79
CA GLY A 26 -78.55 -56.24 18.69
C GLY A 26 -79.12 -56.80 17.39
N GLY A 27 -78.24 -57.28 16.52
CA GLY A 27 -78.64 -57.77 15.20
C GLY A 27 -77.57 -58.64 14.58
N SER A 28 -77.77 -59.95 14.69
CA SER A 28 -77.40 -60.97 13.70
C SER A 28 -75.93 -61.03 13.27
N GLY A 29 -75.26 -62.11 13.67
CA GLY A 29 -74.01 -62.57 13.06
C GLY A 29 -74.16 -62.81 11.56
N GLY A 30 -73.96 -61.76 10.78
CA GLY A 30 -73.52 -61.83 9.41
C GLY A 30 -72.00 -61.89 9.42
N THR A 31 -71.44 -62.95 8.87
CA THR A 31 -70.02 -63.16 8.62
C THR A 31 -69.46 -62.11 7.64
N SER A 32 -69.47 -60.81 7.99
CA SER A 32 -68.74 -59.82 7.21
C SER A 32 -67.25 -60.04 7.49
N GLY A 33 -66.56 -60.66 6.53
CA GLY A 33 -65.13 -60.88 6.60
C GLY A 33 -64.36 -59.57 6.86
N PHE A 34 -63.13 -59.70 7.37
CA PHE A 34 -62.19 -58.60 7.45
C PHE A 34 -61.99 -58.01 6.05
N ARG A 35 -62.16 -56.71 5.87
CA ARG A 35 -62.08 -56.06 4.55
C ARG A 35 -61.75 -54.57 4.63
N VAL A 36 -61.23 -54.03 3.53
CA VAL A 36 -61.15 -52.58 3.29
C VAL A 36 -62.57 -52.00 3.24
N ILE A 37 -62.81 -50.93 3.99
CA ILE A 37 -64.09 -50.20 4.03
C ILE A 37 -64.01 -48.80 3.40
N SER A 38 -62.82 -48.19 3.38
CA SER A 38 -62.58 -46.91 2.73
C SER A 38 -61.10 -46.74 2.37
N CYS A 39 -60.78 -45.84 1.45
CA CYS A 39 -59.40 -45.43 1.18
C CYS A 39 -59.31 -43.96 0.73
N SER A 40 -58.12 -43.37 0.80
CA SER A 40 -57.88 -41.98 0.36
C SER A 40 -58.14 -41.76 -1.14
N LEU A 41 -58.11 -42.82 -1.95
CA LEU A 41 -58.42 -42.79 -3.39
C LEU A 41 -59.91 -43.01 -3.70
N GLY A 42 -60.78 -43.00 -2.66
CA GLY A 42 -62.22 -43.20 -2.78
C GLY A 42 -62.61 -44.60 -3.27
N CYS A 43 -62.16 -45.63 -2.56
CA CYS A 43 -62.38 -47.04 -2.89
C CYS A 43 -63.86 -47.43 -2.83
N THR A 44 -64.34 -48.14 -3.86
CA THR A 44 -65.72 -48.64 -3.95
C THR A 44 -65.84 -50.04 -3.37
N SER A 45 -67.07 -50.46 -3.04
CA SER A 45 -67.38 -51.84 -2.63
C SER A 45 -67.06 -52.91 -3.68
N ARG A 46 -66.73 -52.49 -4.92
CA ARG A 46 -66.31 -53.38 -6.02
C ARG A 46 -64.79 -53.52 -6.16
N GLY A 47 -64.00 -52.91 -5.26
CA GLY A 47 -62.54 -53.06 -5.31
C GLY A 47 -61.85 -52.17 -6.34
N THR A 48 -62.42 -51.02 -6.67
CA THR A 48 -61.84 -50.01 -7.58
C THR A 48 -61.72 -48.65 -6.88
N CYS A 49 -60.83 -47.78 -7.36
CA CYS A 49 -60.66 -46.42 -6.87
C CYS A 49 -61.44 -45.41 -7.74
N SER A 50 -61.96 -44.35 -7.13
CA SER A 50 -62.63 -43.26 -7.85
C SER A 50 -61.68 -42.13 -8.24
N GLN A 51 -60.55 -41.98 -7.54
CA GLN A 51 -59.45 -41.10 -7.93
C GLN A 51 -58.35 -41.90 -8.63
N ASN A 52 -57.91 -41.41 -9.79
CA ASN A 52 -56.83 -41.99 -10.58
C ASN A 52 -55.64 -41.04 -10.74
N GLN A 53 -55.64 -39.89 -10.05
CA GLN A 53 -54.52 -38.96 -10.05
C GLN A 53 -54.06 -38.73 -8.62
N VAL A 54 -52.74 -38.77 -8.41
CA VAL A 54 -52.12 -38.53 -7.11
C VAL A 54 -50.95 -37.56 -7.24
N ALA A 55 -50.56 -36.94 -6.14
CA ALA A 55 -49.31 -36.18 -6.03
C ALA A 55 -48.09 -37.10 -5.79
N LEU A 56 -46.88 -36.59 -6.02
CA LEU A 56 -45.63 -37.35 -5.93
C LEU A 56 -45.34 -37.88 -4.52
N ASN A 57 -45.78 -37.14 -3.50
CA ASN A 57 -45.64 -37.46 -2.07
C ASN A 57 -46.99 -37.78 -1.40
N GLN A 58 -48.05 -38.05 -2.17
CA GLN A 58 -49.36 -38.31 -1.58
C GLN A 58 -49.41 -39.67 -0.87
N GLU A 59 -49.81 -39.65 0.40
CA GLU A 59 -50.06 -40.88 1.15
C GLU A 59 -51.31 -41.60 0.65
N ILE A 60 -51.19 -42.92 0.51
CA ILE A 60 -52.32 -43.78 0.20
C ILE A 60 -52.74 -44.50 1.47
N LYS A 61 -53.96 -44.19 1.94
CA LYS A 61 -54.50 -44.72 3.20
C LYS A 61 -55.60 -45.72 2.91
N LEU A 62 -55.53 -46.90 3.50
CA LEU A 62 -56.55 -47.93 3.47
C LEU A 62 -57.09 -48.11 4.89
N ARG A 63 -58.41 -48.07 5.07
CA ARG A 63 -59.04 -48.34 6.37
C ARG A 63 -59.82 -49.64 6.31
N PHE A 64 -59.62 -50.48 7.31
CA PHE A 64 -60.27 -51.77 7.47
C PHE A 64 -61.38 -51.71 8.53
N ASN A 65 -62.29 -52.69 8.50
CA ASN A 65 -63.36 -52.82 9.51
C ASN A 65 -62.93 -53.46 10.83
N ASP A 66 -61.66 -53.83 10.98
CA ASP A 66 -61.08 -54.44 12.19
C ASP A 66 -59.61 -53.99 12.31
N GLN A 67 -58.99 -54.22 13.46
CA GLN A 67 -57.57 -53.89 13.69
C GLN A 67 -56.67 -54.73 12.80
N VAL A 68 -55.75 -54.09 12.09
CA VAL A 68 -54.79 -54.72 11.19
C VAL A 68 -53.61 -55.28 11.99
N ASP A 69 -53.16 -56.48 11.62
CA ASP A 69 -51.89 -57.04 12.09
C ASP A 69 -50.72 -56.39 11.31
N PRO A 70 -49.85 -55.60 11.96
CA PRO A 70 -48.72 -54.95 11.30
C PRO A 70 -47.78 -55.92 10.58
N GLY A 71 -47.62 -57.15 11.11
CA GLY A 71 -46.75 -58.17 10.50
C GLY A 71 -47.28 -58.71 9.16
N SER A 72 -48.58 -58.51 8.89
CA SER A 72 -49.23 -58.91 7.63
C SER A 72 -49.16 -57.85 6.53
N VAL A 73 -48.63 -56.66 6.82
CA VAL A 73 -48.52 -55.55 5.88
C VAL A 73 -47.09 -55.43 5.38
N ASN A 74 -46.93 -55.71 4.09
CA ASN A 74 -45.70 -55.54 3.33
C ASN A 74 -46.03 -55.37 1.83
N LYS A 75 -44.99 -55.17 1.02
CA LYS A 75 -45.09 -54.98 -0.44
C LYS A 75 -45.80 -56.09 -1.22
N PHE A 76 -45.89 -57.30 -0.67
CA PHE A 76 -46.58 -58.44 -1.29
C PHE A 76 -48.06 -58.52 -0.91
N SER A 77 -48.47 -57.79 0.13
CA SER A 77 -49.87 -57.73 0.61
C SER A 77 -50.60 -56.45 0.20
N PHE A 78 -49.85 -55.34 0.13
CA PHE A 78 -50.24 -54.05 -0.43
C PHE A 78 -49.15 -53.69 -1.44
N SER A 79 -49.40 -53.97 -2.70
CA SER A 79 -48.44 -53.77 -3.78
C SER A 79 -48.74 -52.47 -4.52
N VAL A 80 -47.73 -51.62 -4.68
CA VAL A 80 -47.74 -50.49 -5.59
C VAL A 80 -46.59 -50.71 -6.56
N ILE A 81 -46.84 -50.79 -7.86
CA ILE A 81 -45.80 -51.02 -8.87
C ILE A 81 -45.95 -50.05 -10.03
N ASP A 82 -44.84 -49.54 -10.53
CA ASP A 82 -44.83 -48.75 -11.76
C ASP A 82 -45.29 -49.65 -12.93
N ALA A 83 -46.35 -49.22 -13.62
CA ALA A 83 -46.99 -50.00 -14.67
C ALA A 83 -46.09 -50.27 -15.88
N SER A 84 -45.05 -49.45 -16.06
CA SER A 84 -44.10 -49.54 -17.17
C SER A 84 -42.86 -50.37 -16.84
N THR A 85 -42.36 -50.30 -15.61
CA THR A 85 -41.11 -50.98 -15.21
C THR A 85 -41.34 -52.22 -14.36
N GLY A 86 -42.54 -52.38 -13.78
CA GLY A 86 -42.86 -53.41 -12.80
C GLY A 86 -42.14 -53.25 -11.46
N GLN A 87 -41.40 -52.14 -11.26
CA GLN A 87 -40.66 -51.87 -10.04
C GLN A 87 -41.54 -51.19 -9.00
N GLU A 88 -41.31 -51.51 -7.74
CA GLU A 88 -41.96 -50.83 -6.63
C GLU A 88 -41.28 -49.48 -6.35
N PRO A 89 -42.05 -48.38 -6.21
CA PRO A 89 -41.52 -47.10 -5.74
C PRO A 89 -41.01 -47.19 -4.30
N THR A 90 -39.99 -46.40 -3.98
CA THR A 90 -39.44 -46.34 -2.62
C THR A 90 -40.46 -45.73 -1.65
N ALA A 91 -40.89 -46.50 -0.64
CA ALA A 91 -41.97 -46.13 0.26
C ALA A 91 -41.84 -46.78 1.65
N ILE A 92 -42.56 -46.23 2.63
CA ILE A 92 -42.74 -46.80 3.96
C ILE A 92 -44.18 -47.30 4.08
N TYR A 93 -44.33 -48.51 4.60
CA TYR A 93 -45.62 -49.05 5.03
C TYR A 93 -45.77 -48.83 6.53
N ALA A 94 -46.88 -48.22 6.95
CA ALA A 94 -47.19 -48.01 8.35
C ALA A 94 -48.60 -48.52 8.68
N VAL A 95 -48.78 -49.03 9.90
CA VAL A 95 -50.07 -49.53 10.37
C VAL A 95 -50.44 -48.80 11.65
N THR A 96 -51.61 -48.16 11.65
CA THR A 96 -52.17 -47.47 12.81
C THR A 96 -53.55 -48.03 13.08
N ASP A 97 -53.66 -48.94 14.06
CA ASP A 97 -54.90 -49.61 14.44
C ASP A 97 -55.59 -50.35 13.27
N SER A 98 -56.64 -49.77 12.69
CA SER A 98 -57.38 -50.31 11.54
C SER A 98 -56.96 -49.70 10.19
N GLU A 99 -55.92 -48.84 10.19
CA GLU A 99 -55.44 -48.14 8.99
C GLU A 99 -54.07 -48.66 8.54
N VAL A 100 -53.93 -48.80 7.22
CA VAL A 100 -52.68 -49.10 6.54
C VAL A 100 -52.32 -47.92 5.65
N LEU A 101 -51.11 -47.41 5.80
CA LEU A 101 -50.58 -46.30 5.03
C LEU A 101 -49.45 -46.81 4.13
N PHE A 102 -49.52 -46.43 2.86
CA PHE A 102 -48.39 -46.41 1.95
C PHE A 102 -47.93 -44.96 1.81
N ARG A 103 -46.72 -44.67 2.27
CA ARG A 103 -46.11 -43.33 2.24
C ARG A 103 -44.94 -43.34 1.26
N PRO A 104 -45.06 -42.70 0.09
CA PRO A 104 -43.91 -42.50 -0.80
C PRO A 104 -42.77 -41.83 -0.02
N GLN A 105 -41.58 -42.43 -0.02
CA GLN A 105 -40.44 -41.83 0.67
C GLN A 105 -39.95 -40.61 -0.10
N ILE A 106 -39.63 -39.56 0.63
CA ILE A 106 -38.89 -38.41 0.13
C ILE A 106 -37.41 -38.62 0.45
N THR A 107 -36.58 -38.68 -0.59
CA THR A 107 -35.11 -38.82 -0.52
C THR A 107 -34.46 -37.71 -1.34
N PHE A 108 -33.13 -37.72 -1.49
CA PHE A 108 -32.40 -36.66 -2.18
C PHE A 108 -31.35 -37.23 -3.11
N ASN A 109 -31.11 -36.54 -4.23
CA ASN A 109 -29.96 -36.82 -5.07
C ASN A 109 -28.71 -36.09 -4.57
N SER A 110 -27.58 -36.31 -5.24
CA SER A 110 -26.29 -35.70 -4.90
C SER A 110 -26.27 -34.17 -4.96
N ASN A 111 -27.26 -33.55 -5.62
CA ASN A 111 -27.40 -32.09 -5.71
C ASN A 111 -28.35 -31.53 -4.66
N GLY A 112 -28.85 -32.36 -3.73
CA GLY A 112 -29.80 -31.95 -2.68
C GLY A 112 -31.25 -31.82 -3.18
N ASN A 113 -31.54 -32.09 -4.46
CA ASN A 113 -32.90 -32.00 -4.98
C ASN A 113 -33.77 -33.16 -4.45
N PRO A 114 -35.04 -32.90 -4.10
CA PRO A 114 -35.96 -33.93 -3.65
C PRO A 114 -36.21 -34.97 -4.74
N VAL A 115 -36.11 -36.24 -4.33
CA VAL A 115 -36.46 -37.42 -5.12
C VAL A 115 -37.62 -38.09 -4.39
N PHE A 116 -38.78 -38.08 -5.04
CA PHE A 116 -40.02 -38.62 -4.49
C PHE A 116 -40.16 -40.10 -4.87
N GLY A 117 -40.77 -40.88 -3.97
CA GLY A 117 -41.05 -42.30 -4.21
C GLY A 117 -41.89 -42.51 -5.47
N LEU A 118 -42.88 -41.64 -5.74
CA LEU A 118 -43.62 -41.65 -7.00
C LEU A 118 -43.00 -40.66 -7.99
N SER A 119 -42.79 -41.14 -9.23
CA SER A 119 -42.21 -40.37 -10.31
C SER A 119 -43.29 -39.62 -11.10
N SER A 120 -43.02 -38.35 -11.42
CA SER A 120 -43.96 -37.50 -12.15
C SER A 120 -44.38 -38.09 -13.50
N GLY A 121 -45.69 -38.02 -13.77
CA GLY A 121 -46.33 -38.49 -15.00
C GLY A 121 -46.36 -40.01 -15.17
N ARG A 122 -45.94 -40.80 -14.16
CA ARG A 122 -45.95 -42.27 -14.24
C ARG A 122 -47.28 -42.86 -13.75
N ASP A 123 -47.66 -43.96 -14.38
CA ASP A 123 -48.78 -44.80 -13.97
C ASP A 123 -48.29 -45.87 -13.00
N TYR A 124 -49.01 -46.04 -11.89
CA TYR A 124 -48.79 -47.07 -10.89
C TYR A 124 -50.01 -47.97 -10.77
N LEU A 125 -49.77 -49.28 -10.68
CA LEU A 125 -50.78 -50.28 -10.36
C LEU A 125 -50.74 -50.54 -8.86
N LEU A 126 -51.84 -50.24 -8.19
CA LEU A 126 -52.07 -50.53 -6.78
C LEU A 126 -52.91 -51.79 -6.67
N ASN A 127 -52.42 -52.77 -5.91
CA ASN A 127 -53.12 -54.02 -5.65
C ASN A 127 -53.13 -54.35 -4.16
N VAL A 128 -54.32 -54.69 -3.64
CA VAL A 128 -54.51 -55.31 -2.32
C VAL A 128 -55.23 -56.61 -2.54
N TYR A 129 -54.63 -57.71 -2.08
CA TYR A 129 -55.11 -59.05 -2.38
C TYR A 129 -56.22 -59.50 -1.42
N SER A 130 -57.07 -60.42 -1.87
CA SER A 130 -58.16 -60.98 -1.08
C SER A 130 -58.13 -62.50 -1.02
N SER A 131 -58.74 -63.08 0.01
CA SER A 131 -58.86 -64.53 0.16
C SER A 131 -59.71 -65.20 -0.93
N GLY A 132 -60.46 -64.43 -1.74
CA GLY A 132 -61.30 -64.93 -2.83
C GLY A 132 -60.75 -64.70 -4.24
N SER A 133 -59.61 -64.01 -4.40
CA SER A 133 -59.00 -63.76 -5.70
C SER A 133 -58.01 -64.86 -6.10
N SER A 134 -57.95 -65.23 -7.39
CA SER A 134 -57.01 -66.24 -7.94
C SER A 134 -55.53 -65.78 -8.00
N SER A 135 -55.20 -64.64 -7.37
CA SER A 135 -53.86 -64.03 -7.37
C SER A 135 -53.00 -64.55 -6.22
N THR A 136 -51.71 -64.78 -6.48
CA THR A 136 -50.73 -65.39 -5.56
C THR A 136 -50.09 -64.42 -4.53
N GLY A 137 -50.74 -63.30 -4.21
CA GLY A 137 -50.19 -62.31 -3.28
C GLY A 137 -50.41 -62.68 -1.80
N GLU A 138 -49.62 -62.08 -0.91
CA GLU A 138 -49.84 -62.21 0.54
C GLU A 138 -51.11 -61.45 0.95
N LEU A 139 -51.73 -61.83 2.07
CA LEU A 139 -52.99 -61.25 2.52
C LEU A 139 -52.76 -60.40 3.76
N ILE A 140 -53.26 -59.16 3.73
CA ILE A 140 -53.40 -58.35 4.95
C ILE A 140 -54.40 -59.05 5.86
N ARG A 141 -54.05 -59.17 7.15
CA ARG A 141 -54.85 -59.85 8.17
C ARG A 141 -55.22 -58.89 9.28
N SER A 142 -56.34 -59.17 9.92
CA SER A 142 -56.66 -58.56 11.21
C SER A 142 -55.77 -59.16 12.31
N ARG A 143 -55.67 -58.51 13.46
CA ARG A 143 -55.04 -59.07 14.67
C ARG A 143 -55.66 -60.39 15.14
N SER A 144 -56.92 -60.65 14.77
CA SER A 144 -57.60 -61.93 15.01
C SER A 144 -57.30 -63.01 13.95
N GLY A 145 -56.41 -62.72 12.99
CA GLY A 145 -55.96 -63.65 11.94
C GLY A 145 -56.86 -63.73 10.70
N LYS A 146 -58.04 -63.08 10.70
CA LYS A 146 -58.95 -63.04 9.55
C LYS A 146 -58.29 -62.34 8.36
N ALA A 147 -58.33 -62.97 7.18
CA ALA A 147 -57.75 -62.43 5.96
C ALA A 147 -58.67 -61.42 5.25
N ASN A 148 -58.07 -60.47 4.53
CA ASN A 148 -58.81 -59.49 3.74
C ASN A 148 -59.69 -60.20 2.69
N SER A 149 -60.96 -59.83 2.65
CA SER A 149 -61.97 -60.45 1.79
C SER A 149 -62.35 -59.61 0.58
N LEU A 150 -61.85 -58.37 0.46
CA LEU A 150 -62.09 -57.47 -0.68
C LEU A 150 -60.79 -57.16 -1.41
N ALA A 151 -60.68 -57.57 -2.68
CA ALA A 151 -59.55 -57.19 -3.51
C ALA A 151 -59.69 -55.72 -3.92
N LEU A 152 -58.58 -54.97 -3.93
CA LEU A 152 -58.52 -53.62 -4.47
C LEU A 152 -57.53 -53.62 -5.64
N SER A 153 -57.93 -53.14 -6.81
CA SER A 153 -57.03 -52.95 -7.94
C SER A 153 -57.31 -51.61 -8.61
N CYS A 154 -56.31 -50.73 -8.61
CA CYS A 154 -56.42 -49.37 -9.11
C CYS A 154 -55.22 -49.02 -9.97
N ARG A 155 -55.44 -48.23 -11.03
CA ARG A 155 -54.37 -47.53 -11.73
C ARG A 155 -54.42 -46.06 -11.33
N ILE A 156 -53.31 -45.53 -10.83
CA ILE A 156 -53.14 -44.13 -10.46
C ILE A 156 -51.99 -43.50 -11.25
N THR A 157 -52.12 -42.23 -11.61
CA THR A 157 -51.11 -41.45 -12.33
C THR A 157 -50.58 -40.34 -11.42
N ALA A 158 -49.28 -40.34 -11.14
CA ALA A 158 -48.63 -39.34 -10.29
C ALA A 158 -48.47 -38.00 -11.04
N SER A 159 -49.53 -37.20 -11.10
CA SER A 159 -49.67 -36.03 -11.99
C SER A 159 -50.03 -34.72 -11.27
N GLN A 160 -50.32 -34.76 -9.97
CA GLN A 160 -50.76 -33.57 -9.21
C GLN A 160 -49.63 -32.73 -8.63
N GLY A 161 -48.38 -32.97 -9.03
CA GLY A 161 -47.22 -32.28 -8.46
C GLY A 161 -46.91 -32.73 -7.03
N VAL A 162 -46.39 -31.83 -6.19
CA VAL A 162 -46.05 -32.09 -4.78
C VAL A 162 -47.13 -31.46 -3.91
N ILE A 163 -47.66 -32.21 -2.95
CA ILE A 163 -48.59 -31.68 -1.94
C ILE A 163 -47.78 -31.10 -0.80
N ASP A 164 -48.24 -29.94 -0.32
CA ASP A 164 -47.84 -29.38 0.96
C ASP A 164 -48.48 -30.19 2.10
N PRO A 165 -47.72 -30.99 2.86
CA PRO A 165 -48.28 -31.79 3.94
C PRO A 165 -48.69 -30.94 5.15
N VAL A 166 -48.10 -29.74 5.33
CA VAL A 166 -48.43 -28.78 6.40
C VAL A 166 -48.80 -27.44 5.76
N PRO A 167 -50.09 -27.24 5.40
CA PRO A 167 -50.49 -26.08 4.62
C PRO A 167 -50.07 -24.74 5.25
N GLY A 168 -49.21 -23.99 4.55
CA GLY A 168 -48.84 -22.64 4.97
C GLY A 168 -47.36 -22.33 4.78
N GLN A 169 -46.90 -21.25 5.42
CA GLN A 169 -45.47 -20.98 5.50
C GLN A 169 -44.87 -21.76 6.67
N PRO A 170 -43.71 -22.42 6.49
CA PRO A 170 -43.04 -23.09 7.59
C PRO A 170 -42.49 -22.08 8.59
N SER A 171 -42.33 -22.48 9.84
CA SER A 171 -41.63 -21.73 10.89
C SER A 171 -40.44 -22.52 11.43
N VAL A 172 -39.41 -21.81 11.91
CA VAL A 172 -38.21 -22.42 12.50
C VAL A 172 -38.10 -22.09 13.99
N GLN A 173 -37.76 -23.10 14.78
CA GLN A 173 -37.30 -22.97 16.16
C GLN A 173 -35.83 -23.37 16.23
N ALA A 174 -35.02 -22.59 16.94
CA ALA A 174 -33.60 -22.86 17.10
C ALA A 174 -33.26 -23.19 18.55
N PHE A 175 -32.39 -24.18 18.70
CA PHE A 175 -31.94 -24.71 19.97
C PHE A 175 -30.43 -24.85 20.01
N LEU A 176 -29.90 -24.89 21.22
CA LEU A 176 -28.51 -25.19 21.52
C LEU A 176 -28.40 -26.61 22.06
N GLN A 177 -27.42 -27.34 21.54
CA GLN A 177 -26.99 -28.63 22.07
C GLN A 177 -25.62 -28.45 22.72
N GLN A 178 -25.58 -28.27 24.04
CA GLN A 178 -24.35 -27.91 24.77
C GLN A 178 -23.33 -29.06 24.90
N ASP A 179 -23.80 -30.31 24.87
CA ASP A 179 -22.96 -31.51 24.83
C ASP A 179 -23.28 -32.30 23.55
N PRO A 180 -22.36 -32.33 22.57
CA PRO A 180 -22.53 -33.10 21.34
C PRO A 180 -22.72 -34.61 21.58
N ALA A 181 -22.25 -35.12 22.72
CA ALA A 181 -22.33 -36.52 23.13
C ALA A 181 -23.53 -36.83 24.03
N ALA A 182 -24.25 -35.82 24.54
CA ALA A 182 -25.47 -36.04 25.31
C ALA A 182 -26.59 -36.58 24.41
N ALA A 183 -27.43 -37.44 24.98
CA ALA A 183 -28.64 -37.92 24.31
C ALA A 183 -29.49 -36.72 23.86
N PRO A 184 -30.24 -36.80 22.74
CA PRO A 184 -30.96 -35.70 22.09
C PRO A 184 -32.13 -35.06 22.89
N GLY A 185 -32.12 -35.12 24.22
CA GLY A 185 -33.19 -34.63 25.11
C GLY A 185 -32.96 -33.31 25.83
N THR A 186 -31.73 -32.76 25.86
CA THR A 186 -31.43 -31.45 26.46
C THR A 186 -31.12 -30.45 25.35
N LEU A 187 -32.18 -29.84 24.81
CA LEU A 187 -32.12 -28.74 23.86
C LEU A 187 -32.58 -27.47 24.56
N ASP A 188 -31.69 -26.48 24.66
CA ASP A 188 -32.02 -25.18 25.23
C ASP A 188 -32.48 -24.21 24.12
N PRO A 189 -33.47 -23.34 24.35
CA PRO A 189 -33.82 -22.31 23.38
C PRO A 189 -32.61 -21.42 23.03
N LEU A 190 -32.37 -21.17 21.75
CA LEU A 190 -31.20 -20.42 21.30
C LEU A 190 -31.35 -18.90 21.46
N SER A 191 -32.53 -18.35 21.16
CA SER A 191 -32.73 -16.90 21.05
C SER A 191 -32.47 -16.19 22.39
N GLY A 192 -31.46 -15.32 22.41
CA GLY A 192 -31.06 -14.55 23.58
C GLY A 192 -30.36 -15.37 24.67
N ALA A 193 -29.90 -16.59 24.36
CA ALA A 193 -29.15 -17.39 25.32
C ALA A 193 -27.80 -16.73 25.64
N GLU A 194 -27.37 -16.83 26.89
CA GLU A 194 -26.09 -16.32 27.38
C GLU A 194 -25.29 -17.43 28.06
N GLY A 195 -23.96 -17.31 28.06
CA GLY A 195 -23.09 -18.31 28.69
C GLY A 195 -23.07 -19.64 27.94
N VAL A 196 -23.30 -19.62 26.63
CA VAL A 196 -23.36 -20.83 25.80
C VAL A 196 -21.97 -21.42 25.64
N SER A 197 -21.81 -22.72 25.95
CA SER A 197 -20.53 -23.43 25.78
C SER A 197 -20.00 -23.28 24.35
N VAL A 198 -18.70 -23.01 24.20
CA VAL A 198 -18.09 -22.84 22.86
C VAL A 198 -18.08 -24.11 22.01
N GLY A 199 -18.29 -25.28 22.64
CA GLY A 199 -18.47 -26.56 21.96
C GLY A 199 -19.92 -26.89 21.58
N SER A 200 -20.86 -25.96 21.80
CA SER A 200 -22.27 -26.19 21.49
C SER A 200 -22.53 -26.24 19.99
N ASN A 201 -23.53 -27.03 19.60
CA ASN A 201 -24.04 -27.09 18.22
C ASN A 201 -25.39 -26.38 18.16
N VAL A 202 -25.72 -25.81 16.99
CA VAL A 202 -27.04 -25.21 16.76
C VAL A 202 -27.95 -26.22 16.08
N VAL A 203 -29.14 -26.41 16.62
CA VAL A 203 -30.17 -27.31 16.08
C VAL A 203 -31.39 -26.49 15.68
N LEU A 204 -31.75 -26.54 14.40
CA LEU A 204 -32.92 -25.90 13.85
C LEU A 204 -33.99 -26.96 13.61
N THR A 205 -35.20 -26.71 14.12
CA THR A 205 -36.37 -27.56 13.90
C THR A 205 -37.41 -26.75 13.14
N PHE A 206 -37.73 -27.20 11.93
CA PHE A 206 -38.82 -26.66 11.12
C PHE A 206 -40.07 -27.51 11.35
N ASP A 207 -41.21 -26.86 11.48
CA ASP A 207 -42.53 -27.48 11.66
C ASP A 207 -43.14 -28.04 10.36
N ASP A 208 -42.34 -28.15 9.30
CA ASP A 208 -42.71 -28.67 7.99
C ASP A 208 -41.58 -29.51 7.36
N LEU A 209 -41.91 -30.23 6.30
CA LEU A 209 -40.97 -30.89 5.41
C LEU A 209 -40.36 -29.87 4.43
N MET A 210 -39.11 -29.53 4.70
CA MET A 210 -38.39 -28.52 3.96
C MET A 210 -37.76 -29.08 2.69
N ASN A 211 -37.50 -28.22 1.69
CA ASN A 211 -36.68 -28.60 0.54
C ASN A 211 -35.18 -28.52 0.92
N PRO A 212 -34.44 -29.64 1.02
CA PRO A 212 -33.05 -29.64 1.46
C PRO A 212 -32.12 -28.85 0.55
N ALA A 213 -32.39 -28.77 -0.76
CA ALA A 213 -31.59 -27.93 -1.66
C ALA A 213 -31.57 -26.44 -1.24
N THR A 214 -32.57 -26.03 -0.47
CA THR A 214 -32.67 -24.68 0.09
C THR A 214 -32.17 -24.56 1.53
N LEU A 215 -31.73 -25.66 2.14
CA LEU A 215 -31.21 -25.71 3.52
C LEU A 215 -29.77 -26.19 3.58
N VAL A 216 -29.48 -27.40 3.09
CA VAL A 216 -28.18 -28.07 3.23
C VAL A 216 -27.94 -28.96 2.01
N ASN A 217 -26.74 -28.89 1.43
CA ASN A 217 -26.29 -29.92 0.50
C ASN A 217 -25.80 -31.13 1.33
N PRO A 218 -26.51 -32.27 1.32
CA PRO A 218 -26.18 -33.41 2.17
C PRO A 218 -24.87 -34.12 1.78
N VAL A 219 -24.34 -33.85 0.58
CA VAL A 219 -23.07 -34.44 0.10
C VAL A 219 -21.87 -33.61 0.58
N THR A 220 -21.92 -32.29 0.44
CA THR A 220 -20.82 -31.40 0.85
C THR A 220 -20.88 -31.01 2.31
N GLY A 221 -22.07 -31.11 2.95
CA GLY A 221 -22.30 -30.61 4.30
C GLY A 221 -22.24 -29.09 4.39
N THR A 222 -22.51 -28.38 3.29
CA THR A 222 -22.50 -26.91 3.22
C THR A 222 -23.91 -26.37 2.98
N SER A 223 -24.13 -25.09 3.31
CA SER A 223 -25.37 -24.37 3.02
C SER A 223 -25.09 -23.07 2.27
N ASN A 224 -25.96 -22.74 1.32
CA ASN A 224 -25.95 -21.43 0.66
C ASN A 224 -26.97 -20.46 1.27
N PHE A 225 -27.83 -20.94 2.17
CA PHE A 225 -28.99 -20.19 2.68
C PHE A 225 -29.03 -20.10 4.21
N LEU A 226 -28.28 -20.95 4.90
CA LEU A 226 -28.06 -20.89 6.34
C LEU A 226 -26.61 -20.49 6.57
N GLN A 227 -26.39 -19.53 7.45
CA GLN A 227 -25.05 -19.09 7.82
C GLN A 227 -24.99 -18.92 9.34
N LEU A 228 -23.91 -19.38 9.94
CA LEU A 228 -23.54 -19.00 11.30
C LEU A 228 -22.47 -17.91 11.19
N ALA A 229 -22.63 -16.82 11.92
CA ALA A 229 -21.69 -15.70 11.93
C ALA A 229 -21.45 -15.21 13.36
N VAL A 230 -20.36 -14.47 13.57
CA VAL A 230 -20.09 -13.69 14.77
C VAL A 230 -20.15 -12.21 14.40
N ASP A 231 -20.85 -11.42 15.22
CA ASP A 231 -20.95 -9.97 15.19
C ASP A 231 -19.96 -9.41 16.21
N LEU A 232 -19.04 -8.55 15.77
CA LEU A 232 -17.81 -8.29 16.53
C LEU A 232 -17.97 -7.17 17.56
N ASP A 233 -18.93 -6.27 17.36
CA ASP A 233 -19.22 -5.15 18.24
C ASP A 233 -20.57 -5.27 18.98
N GLY A 234 -21.30 -6.36 18.77
CA GLY A 234 -22.60 -6.63 19.38
C GLY A 234 -23.75 -5.79 18.82
N ASN A 235 -23.50 -4.99 17.78
CA ASN A 235 -24.49 -4.16 17.12
C ASN A 235 -24.95 -4.76 15.79
N LEU A 236 -26.07 -5.50 15.83
CA LEU A 236 -26.67 -6.14 14.65
C LEU A 236 -27.10 -5.18 13.51
N GLN A 237 -27.07 -3.86 13.72
CA GLN A 237 -27.34 -2.88 12.66
C GLN A 237 -26.15 -2.69 11.71
N THR A 238 -24.94 -3.03 12.16
CA THR A 238 -23.73 -3.07 11.34
C THR A 238 -23.48 -4.49 10.88
N THR A 239 -23.46 -4.71 9.56
CA THR A 239 -23.22 -6.05 8.99
C THR A 239 -21.80 -6.20 8.43
N ALA A 240 -21.03 -5.11 8.40
CA ALA A 240 -19.68 -5.06 7.85
C ALA A 240 -18.63 -5.73 8.77
N ASP A 241 -18.94 -5.81 10.06
CA ASP A 241 -18.15 -6.45 11.11
C ASP A 241 -18.58 -7.89 11.33
N GLN A 242 -19.75 -8.32 10.85
CA GLN A 242 -20.15 -9.72 10.92
C GLN A 242 -19.21 -10.60 10.08
N ARG A 243 -18.72 -11.68 10.69
CA ARG A 243 -17.81 -12.66 10.08
C ARG A 243 -18.44 -14.04 10.12
N GLU A 244 -18.41 -14.76 9.00
CA GLU A 244 -18.89 -16.13 8.95
C GLU A 244 -18.06 -17.02 9.86
N VAL A 245 -18.73 -17.90 10.58
CA VAL A 245 -18.12 -19.01 11.31
C VAL A 245 -18.25 -20.26 10.46
N PRO A 246 -17.19 -20.67 9.74
CA PRO A 246 -17.13 -21.96 9.06
C PRO A 246 -17.77 -23.08 9.87
N SER A 247 -18.74 -23.73 9.24
CA SER A 247 -19.61 -24.72 9.86
C SER A 247 -19.91 -25.86 8.90
N ARG A 248 -20.13 -27.04 9.45
CA ARG A 248 -20.69 -28.18 8.73
C ARG A 248 -22.17 -28.29 9.05
N PHE A 249 -22.96 -28.58 8.03
CA PHE A 249 -24.41 -28.67 8.13
C PHE A 249 -24.85 -30.12 7.87
N SER A 250 -25.84 -30.58 8.63
CA SER A 250 -26.51 -31.85 8.40
C SER A 250 -28.03 -31.67 8.49
N ILE A 251 -28.78 -32.55 7.83
CA ILE A 251 -30.23 -32.46 7.71
C ILE A 251 -30.87 -33.84 7.87
N ALA A 252 -32.01 -33.89 8.57
CA ALA A 252 -32.85 -35.06 8.72
C ALA A 252 -34.32 -34.69 8.51
N LEU A 253 -35.01 -35.44 7.67
CA LEU A 253 -36.47 -35.32 7.50
C LEU A 253 -37.20 -36.36 8.34
N ASN A 254 -38.19 -35.91 9.09
CA ASN A 254 -39.12 -36.76 9.78
C ASN A 254 -40.49 -36.71 9.10
N GLN A 255 -40.71 -37.63 8.16
CA GLN A 255 -41.98 -37.72 7.42
C GLN A 255 -43.15 -38.24 8.27
N VAL A 256 -42.91 -38.67 9.51
CA VAL A 256 -43.97 -39.07 10.45
C VAL A 256 -44.51 -37.85 11.17
N ASP A 257 -43.62 -37.05 11.76
CA ASP A 257 -43.98 -35.85 12.50
C ASP A 257 -44.12 -34.61 11.61
N LEU A 258 -43.82 -34.77 10.31
CA LEU A 258 -43.82 -33.70 9.30
C LEU A 258 -42.88 -32.56 9.64
N THR A 259 -41.70 -32.87 10.19
CA THR A 259 -40.70 -31.87 10.60
C THR A 259 -39.38 -32.08 9.87
N THR A 260 -38.60 -31.00 9.80
CA THR A 260 -37.23 -31.02 9.30
C THR A 260 -36.27 -30.56 10.38
N LEU A 261 -35.22 -31.33 10.62
CA LEU A 261 -34.17 -30.97 11.56
C LEU A 261 -32.89 -30.65 10.79
N VAL A 262 -32.29 -29.49 11.07
CA VAL A 262 -30.95 -29.11 10.59
C VAL A 262 -30.03 -28.93 11.78
N ARG A 263 -28.82 -29.47 11.69
CA ARG A 263 -27.78 -29.27 12.70
C ARG A 263 -26.59 -28.54 12.07
N ILE A 264 -26.12 -27.51 12.77
CA ILE A 264 -24.96 -26.69 12.41
C ILE A 264 -23.85 -27.00 13.41
N ASP A 265 -22.74 -27.51 12.89
CA ASP A 265 -21.55 -27.92 13.63
C ASP A 265 -20.41 -26.94 13.31
N PRO A 266 -20.10 -25.99 14.22
CA PRO A 266 -19.01 -25.04 14.02
C PRO A 266 -17.66 -25.76 13.88
N THR A 267 -16.84 -25.35 12.92
CA THR A 267 -15.48 -25.86 12.71
C THR A 267 -14.54 -24.69 12.39
N PRO A 268 -13.79 -24.14 13.36
CA PRO A 268 -13.52 -24.56 14.75
C PRO A 268 -14.65 -24.21 15.74
N LEU A 269 -14.39 -24.40 17.04
CA LEU A 269 -15.30 -24.05 18.15
C LEU A 269 -15.80 -22.59 18.05
N LEU A 270 -16.96 -22.32 18.66
CA LEU A 270 -17.54 -20.98 18.68
C LEU A 270 -16.59 -19.98 19.39
N PRO A 271 -16.49 -18.73 18.91
CA PRO A 271 -15.70 -17.70 19.58
C PRO A 271 -16.36 -17.29 20.91
N GLY A 272 -15.54 -16.78 21.85
CA GLY A 272 -16.02 -16.17 23.09
C GLY A 272 -16.67 -14.79 22.88
N PRO A 273 -17.28 -14.20 23.93
CA PRO A 273 -17.99 -12.93 23.85
C PRO A 273 -17.09 -11.69 23.68
N GLY A 274 -15.76 -11.84 23.63
CA GLY A 274 -14.81 -10.73 23.60
C GLY A 274 -14.59 -10.07 24.96
N SER A 275 -13.72 -9.05 25.02
CA SER A 275 -13.36 -8.39 26.29
C SER A 275 -14.24 -7.22 26.72
N ASP A 276 -15.12 -6.67 25.87
CA ASP A 276 -16.05 -5.60 26.27
C ASP A 276 -17.33 -6.20 26.87
N PRO A 277 -17.51 -6.17 28.21
CA PRO A 277 -18.71 -6.72 28.83
C PRO A 277 -19.97 -5.91 28.53
N ASN A 278 -19.86 -4.67 28.02
CA ASN A 278 -21.02 -3.82 27.71
C ASN A 278 -21.53 -4.06 26.29
N ASN A 279 -20.66 -4.53 25.38
CA ASN A 279 -20.99 -4.82 23.99
C ASN A 279 -20.36 -6.18 23.62
N PRO A 280 -20.86 -7.28 24.17
CA PRO A 280 -20.31 -8.60 23.88
C PRO A 280 -20.55 -8.97 22.42
N ARG A 281 -19.62 -9.73 21.84
CA ARG A 281 -19.78 -10.34 20.51
C ARG A 281 -21.03 -11.21 20.50
N LEU A 282 -21.85 -11.07 19.46
CA LEU A 282 -23.07 -11.87 19.30
C LEU A 282 -22.84 -12.94 18.25
N MET A 283 -23.18 -14.19 18.58
CA MET A 283 -23.35 -15.21 17.56
C MET A 283 -24.66 -14.96 16.84
N VAL A 284 -24.65 -15.05 15.51
CA VAL A 284 -25.79 -14.74 14.64
C VAL A 284 -26.06 -15.92 13.70
N VAL A 285 -27.23 -16.52 13.83
CA VAL A 285 -27.75 -17.51 12.87
C VAL A 285 -28.58 -16.76 11.84
N LYS A 286 -28.14 -16.76 10.59
CA LYS A 286 -28.78 -16.04 9.49
C LYS A 286 -29.57 -16.98 8.59
N PHE A 287 -30.77 -16.53 8.23
CA PHE A 287 -31.63 -17.15 7.23
C PHE A 287 -31.64 -16.28 5.99
N LEU A 288 -30.89 -16.69 4.95
CA LEU A 288 -30.83 -15.95 3.69
C LEU A 288 -32.06 -16.24 2.84
N ASN A 289 -32.38 -15.32 1.94
CA ASN A 289 -33.51 -15.47 1.02
C ASN A 289 -33.36 -16.73 0.15
N GLY A 290 -34.37 -17.58 0.17
CA GLY A 290 -34.41 -18.78 -0.68
C GLY A 290 -34.78 -20.07 0.04
N ILE A 291 -34.80 -20.08 1.37
CA ILE A 291 -35.32 -21.20 2.18
C ILE A 291 -36.79 -21.44 1.84
N ARG A 292 -37.11 -22.67 1.42
CA ARG A 292 -38.46 -23.07 1.03
C ARG A 292 -38.81 -24.45 1.55
N ASP A 293 -40.10 -24.65 1.80
CA ASP A 293 -40.64 -26.00 1.98
C ASP A 293 -40.69 -26.79 0.66
N LEU A 294 -41.20 -28.02 0.72
CA LEU A 294 -41.39 -28.86 -0.47
C LEU A 294 -42.44 -28.32 -1.46
N ALA A 295 -43.39 -27.51 -1.00
CA ALA A 295 -44.42 -26.88 -1.84
C ALA A 295 -43.99 -25.52 -2.42
N GLY A 296 -42.88 -24.98 -1.94
CA GLY A 296 -42.28 -23.73 -2.37
C GLY A 296 -42.63 -22.51 -1.51
N ASN A 297 -43.33 -22.67 -0.37
CA ASN A 297 -43.60 -21.54 0.52
C ASN A 297 -42.31 -21.09 1.21
N THR A 298 -42.23 -19.81 1.53
CA THR A 298 -41.08 -19.19 2.19
C THR A 298 -41.20 -19.26 3.71
N LEU A 299 -40.08 -19.25 4.42
CA LEU A 299 -40.01 -19.21 5.88
C LEU A 299 -40.81 -18.03 6.47
N ALA A 300 -41.66 -18.30 7.47
CA ALA A 300 -42.52 -17.32 8.12
C ALA A 300 -41.76 -16.35 9.05
N ASN A 301 -40.67 -16.82 9.67
CA ASN A 301 -39.85 -16.07 10.62
C ASN A 301 -38.36 -16.05 10.20
N PRO A 302 -38.01 -15.33 9.12
CA PRO A 302 -36.64 -15.30 8.58
C PRO A 302 -35.67 -14.40 9.35
N ASP A 303 -36.10 -13.80 10.47
CA ASP A 303 -35.26 -12.89 11.24
C ASP A 303 -34.05 -13.64 11.85
N PRO A 304 -32.85 -13.04 11.85
CA PRO A 304 -31.68 -13.65 12.45
C PRO A 304 -31.88 -13.92 13.94
N LEU A 305 -31.31 -15.03 14.42
CA LEU A 305 -31.33 -15.39 15.83
C LEU A 305 -29.95 -15.19 16.42
N THR A 306 -29.90 -14.75 17.67
CA THR A 306 -28.63 -14.45 18.33
C THR A 306 -28.48 -15.08 19.71
N PHE A 307 -27.22 -15.29 20.12
CA PHE A 307 -26.84 -15.78 21.44
C PHE A 307 -25.41 -15.33 21.80
N ILE A 308 -25.06 -15.41 23.07
CA ILE A 308 -23.76 -15.05 23.64
C ILE A 308 -23.10 -16.31 24.22
N THR A 309 -21.85 -16.55 23.84
CA THR A 309 -21.05 -17.68 24.36
C THR A 309 -20.51 -17.42 25.76
N GLU A 310 -20.09 -18.47 26.44
CA GLU A 310 -19.38 -18.35 27.70
C GLU A 310 -18.04 -17.63 27.53
N VAL A 311 -17.60 -16.94 28.57
CA VAL A 311 -16.27 -16.32 28.60
C VAL A 311 -15.23 -17.44 28.58
N GLN A 312 -14.52 -17.57 27.47
CA GLN A 312 -13.34 -18.40 27.39
C GLN A 312 -12.13 -17.60 27.88
N PRO A 313 -11.26 -18.18 28.74
CA PRO A 313 -9.95 -17.62 28.93
C PRO A 313 -9.24 -17.65 27.58
N GLY A 314 -8.82 -16.49 27.07
CA GLY A 314 -8.19 -16.40 25.77
C GLY A 314 -7.06 -17.41 25.62
N GLN A 315 -7.23 -18.38 24.73
CA GLN A 315 -6.17 -19.33 24.43
C GLN A 315 -5.19 -18.67 23.47
N SER A 316 -4.04 -18.27 23.99
CA SER A 316 -3.00 -17.71 23.14
C SER A 316 -2.46 -18.76 22.19
N PHE A 317 -2.40 -18.45 20.90
CA PHE A 317 -1.74 -19.29 19.90
C PHE A 317 -0.44 -18.63 19.44
N PRO A 318 0.69 -19.37 19.39
CA PRO A 318 1.94 -18.83 18.90
C PRO A 318 1.94 -18.82 17.37
N ILE A 319 2.23 -17.66 16.79
CA ILE A 319 2.80 -17.53 15.46
C ILE A 319 4.32 -17.53 15.64
N VAL A 320 4.96 -18.59 15.19
CA VAL A 320 6.41 -18.74 15.26
C VAL A 320 6.99 -18.40 13.90
N GLU A 321 7.88 -17.42 13.88
CA GLU A 321 8.85 -17.26 12.80
C GLU A 321 10.18 -17.89 13.25
N ASP A 322 10.51 -19.01 12.65
CA ASP A 322 11.75 -19.77 12.87
C ASP A 322 12.84 -19.41 11.86
N PHE A 323 12.57 -18.57 10.85
CA PHE A 323 13.53 -18.20 9.81
C PHE A 323 14.10 -19.39 9.03
N ASP A 324 13.48 -20.57 9.08
CA ASP A 324 13.87 -21.76 8.31
C ASP A 324 13.54 -21.59 6.82
N ALA A 325 12.65 -20.65 6.49
CA ALA A 325 12.28 -20.30 5.13
C ALA A 325 12.09 -18.79 4.96
N ASN A 326 12.21 -18.31 3.72
CA ASN A 326 12.00 -16.90 3.38
C ASN A 326 10.54 -16.61 3.00
N THR A 327 9.59 -17.46 3.41
CA THR A 327 8.18 -17.37 3.01
C THR A 327 7.51 -16.12 3.58
N GLN A 328 7.86 -15.76 4.82
CA GLN A 328 7.37 -14.56 5.49
C GLN A 328 8.28 -13.35 5.33
N GLU A 329 9.37 -13.47 4.58
CA GLU A 329 10.29 -12.36 4.35
C GLU A 329 9.64 -11.30 3.44
N ASP A 330 9.62 -10.05 3.90
CA ASP A 330 9.42 -8.91 3.01
C ASP A 330 10.74 -8.54 2.36
N VAL A 331 11.03 -9.20 1.23
CA VAL A 331 12.31 -9.13 0.53
C VAL A 331 12.68 -7.70 0.10
N GLU A 332 11.68 -6.88 -0.24
CA GLU A 332 11.90 -5.50 -0.72
C GLU A 332 12.40 -4.59 0.39
N ARG A 333 11.96 -4.82 1.63
CA ARG A 333 12.26 -3.99 2.81
C ARG A 333 13.29 -4.62 3.75
N THR A 334 13.64 -5.89 3.52
CA THR A 334 14.62 -6.63 4.29
C THR A 334 16.01 -6.51 3.69
N SER A 335 16.93 -6.00 4.49
CA SER A 335 18.36 -5.95 4.22
C SER A 335 19.15 -7.01 4.98
N GLY A 336 18.56 -7.58 6.04
CA GLY A 336 19.05 -8.73 6.81
C GLY A 336 19.04 -10.04 6.01
N GLU A 337 19.74 -11.04 6.53
CA GLU A 337 19.85 -12.36 5.91
C GLU A 337 18.98 -13.37 6.65
N TRP A 338 17.84 -13.72 6.03
CA TRP A 338 16.96 -14.80 6.47
C TRP A 338 17.53 -16.16 6.06
N ASN A 339 17.31 -17.17 6.89
CA ASN A 339 17.79 -18.53 6.69
C ASN A 339 19.27 -18.61 6.29
N LYS A 340 20.11 -17.80 6.93
CA LYS A 340 21.54 -17.75 6.58
C LYS A 340 22.15 -19.14 6.80
N ASN A 341 22.73 -19.71 5.74
CA ASN A 341 23.31 -21.05 5.69
C ASN A 341 22.31 -22.23 5.89
N GLY A 342 21.00 -22.01 5.79
CA GLY A 342 20.02 -23.11 5.86
C GLY A 342 19.68 -23.58 7.28
N ASN A 343 19.95 -22.77 8.30
CA ASN A 343 19.91 -23.18 9.71
C ASN A 343 18.80 -22.49 10.54
N GLY A 344 17.85 -21.78 9.91
CA GLY A 344 16.74 -21.20 10.69
C GLY A 344 17.09 -19.95 11.47
N TYR A 345 18.01 -19.14 10.95
CA TYR A 345 18.50 -17.97 11.68
C TYR A 345 18.41 -16.70 10.86
N LEU A 346 17.92 -15.66 11.53
CA LEU A 346 18.02 -14.29 11.04
C LEU A 346 19.36 -13.69 11.47
N ALA A 347 20.15 -13.25 10.49
CA ALA A 347 21.42 -12.58 10.72
C ALA A 347 21.40 -11.14 10.18
N GLN A 348 22.33 -10.32 10.71
CA GLN A 348 22.61 -9.02 10.11
C GLN A 348 23.03 -9.19 8.65
N GLY A 349 22.52 -8.31 7.80
CA GLY A 349 22.88 -8.29 6.40
C GLY A 349 24.08 -7.38 6.11
N PRO A 350 24.48 -7.30 4.84
CA PRO A 350 25.61 -6.51 4.38
C PRO A 350 25.34 -4.99 4.40
N GLY A 351 24.34 -4.52 5.14
CA GLY A 351 24.02 -3.12 5.36
C GLY A 351 22.58 -2.78 4.97
N GLY A 352 22.33 -1.52 4.60
CA GLY A 352 21.05 -1.06 4.06
C GLY A 352 20.22 -0.21 5.02
N GLY A 353 20.79 0.23 6.12
CA GLY A 353 20.13 1.17 7.02
C GLY A 353 19.05 0.54 7.89
N SER A 354 18.47 1.38 8.75
CA SER A 354 17.37 1.01 9.65
C SER A 354 15.99 1.07 8.98
N GLY A 355 15.87 1.79 7.86
CA GLY A 355 14.58 2.16 7.28
C GLY A 355 13.73 3.08 8.15
N LEU A 356 14.37 3.90 9.00
CA LEU A 356 13.74 4.86 9.90
C LEU A 356 12.71 5.77 9.21
N HIS A 357 12.98 6.21 7.98
CA HIS A 357 12.16 7.15 7.22
C HIS A 357 11.10 6.47 6.33
N GLY A 358 10.90 5.15 6.47
CA GLY A 358 9.94 4.40 5.68
C GLY A 358 10.33 4.29 4.21
N GLU A 359 9.33 4.26 3.32
CA GLU A 359 9.56 4.06 1.89
C GLU A 359 9.67 5.37 1.13
N LEU A 360 10.61 5.43 0.19
CA LEU A 360 10.62 6.48 -0.83
C LEU A 360 9.95 5.97 -2.10
N ARG A 361 8.63 6.21 -2.20
CA ARG A 361 7.82 5.84 -3.37
C ARG A 361 6.94 7.00 -3.84
N PRO A 362 7.49 7.94 -4.62
CA PRO A 362 6.70 9.01 -5.21
C PRO A 362 5.54 8.47 -6.06
N THR A 363 4.31 8.92 -5.80
CA THR A 363 3.11 8.51 -6.54
C THR A 363 2.69 9.50 -7.63
N ALA A 364 3.11 10.76 -7.52
CA ALA A 364 2.82 11.80 -8.51
C ALA A 364 3.93 11.87 -9.57
N ALA A 365 3.52 12.03 -10.84
CA ALA A 365 4.44 12.38 -11.92
C ALA A 365 5.07 13.77 -11.68
N GLY A 366 6.29 13.99 -12.17
CA GLY A 366 6.97 15.28 -12.07
C GLY A 366 8.14 15.27 -11.08
N VAL A 367 8.35 16.39 -10.38
CA VAL A 367 9.53 16.60 -9.51
C VAL A 367 9.12 16.58 -8.04
N VAL A 368 9.69 15.65 -7.27
CA VAL A 368 9.62 15.62 -5.81
C VAL A 368 10.92 16.17 -5.25
N VAL A 369 10.84 17.21 -4.41
CA VAL A 369 12.02 17.86 -3.81
C VAL A 369 12.21 17.37 -2.38
N ILE A 370 13.44 16.95 -2.04
CA ILE A 370 13.85 16.54 -0.68
C ILE A 370 14.96 17.47 -0.21
N ASN A 371 14.84 18.03 1.00
CA ASN A 371 15.82 18.98 1.54
C ASN A 371 16.84 18.28 2.47
N THR A 372 18.14 18.39 2.22
CA THR A 372 19.18 17.75 3.04
C THR A 372 19.45 18.47 4.36
N ASP A 373 19.00 19.71 4.51
CA ASP A 373 19.18 20.54 5.70
C ASP A 373 17.97 20.51 6.65
N ASN A 374 16.76 20.20 6.15
CA ASN A 374 15.52 20.24 6.94
C ASN A 374 14.35 19.46 6.28
N GLN A 375 14.52 18.15 6.04
CA GLN A 375 13.43 17.30 5.55
C GLN A 375 12.66 16.66 6.70
N SER A 376 11.36 16.94 6.83
CA SER A 376 10.48 16.21 7.77
C SER A 376 9.83 14.98 7.10
N PHE A 377 9.68 13.90 7.88
CA PHE A 377 8.96 12.68 7.55
C PHE A 377 7.86 12.44 8.59
N PRO A 378 6.59 12.26 8.17
CA PRO A 378 5.47 12.14 9.09
C PRO A 378 5.54 10.84 9.89
N ALA A 379 5.06 10.90 11.13
CA ALA A 379 5.01 9.77 12.06
C ALA A 379 4.45 8.46 11.47
N THR A 380 3.46 8.56 10.58
CA THR A 380 2.83 7.41 9.91
C THR A 380 3.77 6.67 8.94
N GLY A 381 4.77 7.35 8.38
CA GLY A 381 5.77 6.76 7.50
C GLY A 381 7.02 6.26 8.22
N THR A 382 7.33 6.82 9.39
CA THR A 382 8.55 6.49 10.14
C THR A 382 8.46 5.18 10.90
N LEU A 383 9.61 4.53 11.11
CA LEU A 383 9.71 3.30 11.90
C LEU A 383 9.52 3.53 13.42
N THR A 384 9.72 4.75 13.90
CA THR A 384 9.52 5.12 15.31
C THR A 384 8.06 5.47 15.63
N GLY A 385 7.23 5.69 14.60
CA GLY A 385 5.86 6.18 14.79
C GLY A 385 5.79 7.62 15.29
N ILE A 386 6.87 8.40 15.10
CA ILE A 386 7.05 9.79 15.52
C ILE A 386 7.60 10.57 14.32
N GLU A 387 7.24 11.84 14.17
CA GLU A 387 7.79 12.67 13.09
C GLU A 387 9.32 12.83 13.24
N GLU A 388 10.05 12.59 12.16
CA GLU A 388 11.52 12.67 12.13
C GLU A 388 11.96 13.77 11.16
N THR A 389 12.96 14.56 11.55
CA THR A 389 13.52 15.61 10.68
C THR A 389 15.00 15.36 10.40
N VAL A 390 15.35 15.22 9.12
CA VAL A 390 16.72 15.07 8.64
C VAL A 390 17.35 16.44 8.44
N THR A 391 18.44 16.69 9.16
CA THR A 391 19.21 17.95 9.11
C THR A 391 20.67 17.77 8.72
N ASN A 392 21.10 16.53 8.52
CA ASN A 392 22.48 16.13 8.24
C ASN A 392 22.67 15.49 6.85
N GLY A 393 21.62 15.42 6.03
CA GLY A 393 21.62 14.79 4.72
C GLY A 393 21.67 13.26 4.72
N VAL A 394 21.44 12.61 5.87
CA VAL A 394 21.45 11.14 6.01
C VAL A 394 20.03 10.59 6.04
N PHE A 395 19.72 9.70 5.09
CA PHE A 395 18.40 9.13 4.90
C PHE A 395 18.44 7.60 5.04
N TYR A 396 17.60 7.06 5.92
CA TYR A 396 17.42 5.62 6.12
C TYR A 396 16.04 5.21 5.61
N PHE A 397 15.93 4.78 4.36
CA PHE A 397 14.66 4.28 3.80
C PHE A 397 14.58 2.76 3.93
N SER A 398 13.40 2.18 4.10
CA SER A 398 13.24 0.72 4.02
C SER A 398 13.41 0.25 2.58
N SER A 399 12.85 0.99 1.62
CA SER A 399 12.96 0.72 0.20
C SER A 399 12.90 2.02 -0.61
N ILE A 400 13.41 1.98 -1.84
CA ILE A 400 13.31 3.09 -2.80
C ILE A 400 12.73 2.54 -4.10
N ASP A 401 11.64 3.15 -4.57
CA ASP A 401 11.08 2.88 -5.90
C ASP A 401 10.75 4.22 -6.57
N ILE A 402 11.60 4.66 -7.49
CA ILE A 402 11.40 5.87 -8.29
C ILE A 402 10.84 5.45 -9.64
N PRO A 403 9.53 5.68 -9.92
CA PRO A 403 8.91 5.31 -11.19
C PRO A 403 9.50 6.08 -12.38
N ARG A 404 9.19 5.62 -13.60
CA ARG A 404 9.51 6.38 -14.82
C ARG A 404 8.82 7.75 -14.78
N ASP A 405 9.43 8.72 -15.46
CA ASP A 405 8.91 10.10 -15.59
C ASP A 405 8.78 10.87 -14.25
N VAL A 406 9.37 10.33 -13.18
CA VAL A 406 9.49 10.99 -11.88
C VAL A 406 10.94 11.40 -11.65
N THR A 407 11.15 12.63 -11.16
CA THR A 407 12.44 13.10 -10.66
C THR A 407 12.37 13.32 -9.16
N VAL A 408 13.19 12.62 -8.38
CA VAL A 408 13.47 12.96 -6.99
C VAL A 408 14.69 13.88 -6.97
N ARG A 409 14.50 15.15 -6.65
CA ARG A 409 15.56 16.17 -6.58
C ARG A 409 15.91 16.46 -5.13
N PHE A 410 17.16 16.22 -4.75
CA PHE A 410 17.67 16.67 -3.47
C PHE A 410 18.23 18.09 -3.58
N THR A 411 17.99 18.90 -2.56
CA THR A 411 18.44 20.30 -2.44
C THR A 411 19.00 20.53 -1.03
N GLY A 412 19.78 21.58 -0.83
CA GLY A 412 20.37 21.91 0.47
C GLY A 412 21.90 21.85 0.46
N SER A 413 22.50 22.14 1.61
CA SER A 413 23.95 22.28 1.77
C SER A 413 24.68 20.98 2.12
N ARG A 414 23.98 20.02 2.74
CA ARG A 414 24.56 18.72 3.13
C ARG A 414 24.60 17.75 1.96
N ILE A 415 25.60 16.87 1.94
CA ILE A 415 25.68 15.75 0.99
C ILE A 415 24.49 14.79 1.19
N VAL A 416 24.10 14.08 0.13
CA VAL A 416 23.03 13.07 0.20
C VAL A 416 23.65 11.71 0.50
N GLN A 417 23.29 11.13 1.65
CA GLN A 417 23.63 9.76 2.01
C GLN A 417 22.35 8.97 2.20
N ILE A 418 22.14 7.95 1.38
CA ILE A 418 20.92 7.15 1.36
C ILE A 418 21.28 5.70 1.65
N TYR A 419 20.62 5.14 2.65
CA TYR A 419 20.73 3.74 3.07
C TYR A 419 19.36 3.08 2.92
N CYS A 420 19.29 1.93 2.25
CA CYS A 420 18.04 1.19 2.08
C CYS A 420 18.21 -0.33 1.94
N ALA A 421 17.14 -1.11 2.05
CA ALA A 421 17.25 -2.55 1.78
C ALA A 421 17.44 -2.80 0.28
N ASN A 422 16.55 -2.21 -0.53
CA ASN A 422 16.59 -2.27 -1.99
C ASN A 422 16.26 -0.91 -2.60
N ALA A 423 16.85 -0.64 -3.77
CA ALA A 423 16.54 0.52 -4.58
C ALA A 423 16.22 0.15 -6.03
N ASN A 424 15.12 0.68 -6.55
CA ASN A 424 14.73 0.58 -7.95
C ASN A 424 14.54 1.99 -8.53
N ILE A 425 15.46 2.42 -9.39
CA ILE A 425 15.47 3.77 -9.98
C ILE A 425 15.15 3.66 -11.47
N ARG A 426 13.89 3.90 -11.81
CA ARG A 426 13.35 3.90 -13.18
C ARG A 426 13.18 5.31 -13.74
N GLY A 427 13.02 6.30 -12.86
CA GLY A 427 13.04 7.73 -13.16
C GLY A 427 14.41 8.36 -12.95
N THR A 428 14.44 9.57 -12.38
CA THR A 428 15.67 10.31 -12.11
C THR A 428 15.86 10.60 -10.62
N LEU A 429 17.03 10.27 -10.09
CA LEU A 429 17.52 10.78 -8.81
C LEU A 429 18.51 11.92 -9.10
N SER A 430 18.22 13.14 -8.63
CA SER A 430 18.99 14.34 -8.97
C SER A 430 19.59 14.98 -7.73
N VAL A 431 20.91 15.18 -7.77
CA VAL A 431 21.69 16.06 -6.88
C VAL A 431 22.41 17.13 -7.72
N ALA A 432 21.89 17.46 -8.90
CA ALA A 432 22.55 18.38 -9.83
C ALA A 432 22.60 19.82 -9.29
N GLY A 433 23.62 20.56 -9.69
CA GLY A 433 23.70 22.00 -9.46
C GLY A 433 22.71 22.74 -10.36
N GLU A 434 22.23 23.89 -9.87
CA GLU A 434 21.31 24.73 -10.62
C GLU A 434 22.06 25.57 -11.66
N ASN A 435 21.40 25.79 -12.79
CA ASN A 435 21.87 26.74 -13.78
C ASN A 435 21.83 28.15 -13.16
N ALA A 436 22.84 28.96 -13.47
CA ALA A 436 22.71 30.39 -13.23
C ALA A 436 21.52 30.92 -14.03
N PRO A 437 20.67 31.79 -13.44
CA PRO A 437 19.59 32.45 -14.17
C PRO A 437 20.11 33.14 -15.44
N LEU A 438 19.24 33.25 -16.44
CA LEU A 438 19.52 34.12 -17.58
C LEU A 438 19.69 35.55 -17.06
N HIS A 439 20.79 36.17 -17.45
CA HIS A 439 21.07 37.54 -17.05
C HIS A 439 20.53 38.49 -18.10
N PHE A 440 19.65 39.39 -17.68
CA PHE A 440 19.20 40.50 -18.49
C PHE A 440 20.03 41.71 -18.07
N PRO A 441 21.10 42.06 -18.80
CA PRO A 441 21.81 43.31 -18.52
C PRO A 441 20.80 44.46 -18.60
N LYS A 442 20.92 45.42 -17.67
CA LYS A 442 19.93 46.49 -17.55
C LYS A 442 19.81 47.28 -18.85
N ASN A 443 18.70 47.07 -19.55
CA ASN A 443 18.24 47.91 -20.64
C ASN A 443 17.26 48.93 -20.11
N ASP A 444 17.75 50.12 -19.80
CA ASP A 444 16.88 51.29 -19.88
C ASP A 444 17.57 52.40 -20.69
N PRO A 445 17.44 52.38 -22.03
CA PRO A 445 17.60 53.59 -22.80
C PRO A 445 16.34 54.45 -22.60
N CYS A 446 16.24 55.16 -21.48
CA CYS A 446 15.29 56.25 -21.22
C CYS A 446 13.79 55.95 -21.55
N PRO A 447 12.93 55.68 -20.56
CA PRO A 447 11.51 55.47 -20.83
C PRO A 447 10.82 56.81 -21.15
N LEU A 448 10.58 57.10 -22.44
CA LEU A 448 9.62 58.15 -22.87
C LEU A 448 8.18 57.61 -22.98
N SER A 449 7.84 56.60 -22.20
CA SER A 449 6.46 56.18 -21.98
C SER A 449 6.12 56.56 -20.53
N THR A 450 5.39 57.66 -20.35
CA THR A 450 4.93 58.20 -19.06
C THR A 450 3.92 57.30 -18.32
N SER A 451 3.79 56.03 -18.71
CA SER A 451 2.78 55.13 -18.18
C SER A 451 3.14 53.66 -18.36
N PHE A 452 4.25 53.17 -17.78
CA PHE A 452 4.36 51.76 -17.36
C PHE A 452 5.29 51.60 -16.12
N PRO A 453 4.91 50.77 -15.12
CA PRO A 453 5.49 50.75 -13.77
C PRO A 453 6.66 49.75 -13.59
N TRP A 454 7.66 49.76 -14.49
CA TRP A 454 8.80 48.82 -14.43
C TRP A 454 10.15 49.44 -14.06
N ILE A 455 10.19 50.66 -13.51
CA ILE A 455 11.37 51.11 -12.75
C ILE A 455 11.30 50.44 -11.37
N SER A 456 11.51 49.13 -11.32
CA SER A 456 11.99 48.51 -10.10
C SER A 456 13.43 48.97 -9.92
N ASN A 457 13.81 49.29 -8.68
CA ASN A 457 15.15 49.69 -8.27
C ASN A 457 16.20 48.56 -8.45
N ASP A 458 16.13 47.76 -9.50
CA ASP A 458 17.07 46.64 -9.66
C ASP A 458 18.48 47.19 -9.95
N THR A 459 19.36 46.96 -8.98
CA THR A 459 20.43 47.85 -8.52
C THR A 459 21.70 47.82 -9.38
N GLY A 460 21.63 47.48 -10.66
CA GLY A 460 22.86 47.26 -11.46
C GLY A 460 23.72 46.12 -10.90
N ARG A 461 23.09 45.15 -10.24
CA ARG A 461 23.79 43.96 -9.74
C ARG A 461 24.10 43.01 -10.89
N GLY A 462 25.23 42.32 -10.81
CA GLY A 462 25.54 41.20 -11.68
C GLY A 462 24.57 40.05 -11.47
N GLY A 463 24.53 39.15 -12.45
CA GLY A 463 23.65 37.98 -12.38
C GLY A 463 24.01 37.10 -11.18
N SER A 464 23.01 36.63 -10.45
CA SER A 464 23.25 35.69 -9.34
C SER A 464 23.85 34.39 -9.87
N GLY A 465 24.82 33.82 -9.16
CA GLY A 465 25.29 32.46 -9.43
C GLY A 465 24.19 31.42 -9.21
N GLY A 466 24.29 30.29 -9.90
CA GLY A 466 23.43 29.13 -9.68
C GLY A 466 23.72 28.48 -8.34
N LEU A 467 22.69 27.95 -7.67
CA LEU A 467 22.85 27.22 -6.42
C LEU A 467 23.57 25.89 -6.66
N GLY A 468 24.49 25.53 -5.77
CA GLY A 468 25.12 24.22 -5.77
C GLY A 468 24.09 23.12 -5.46
N GLY A 469 24.32 21.92 -6.01
CA GLY A 469 23.62 20.74 -5.55
C GLY A 469 24.06 20.36 -4.13
N PRO A 470 23.41 19.39 -3.48
CA PRO A 470 23.77 18.90 -2.14
C PRO A 470 25.27 18.64 -1.93
N GLY A 471 25.92 19.49 -1.13
CA GLY A 471 27.38 19.44 -0.87
C GLY A 471 28.29 19.97 -2.00
N GLY A 472 27.73 20.51 -3.08
CA GLY A 472 28.41 21.25 -4.15
C GLY A 472 28.52 22.75 -3.86
N GLY A 473 29.43 23.42 -4.55
CA GLY A 473 29.66 24.87 -4.40
C GLY A 473 28.67 25.70 -5.22
N ASN A 474 28.18 26.81 -4.68
CA ASN A 474 27.42 27.79 -5.45
C ASN A 474 28.29 28.43 -6.55
N GLY A 475 27.67 28.79 -7.67
CA GLY A 475 28.31 29.62 -8.68
C GLY A 475 28.58 31.04 -8.17
N GLY A 476 29.60 31.69 -8.73
CA GLY A 476 29.94 33.07 -8.40
C GLY A 476 28.96 34.05 -9.01
N SER A 477 28.65 35.13 -8.29
CA SER A 477 27.87 36.25 -8.82
C SER A 477 28.65 36.98 -9.92
N GLY A 478 27.95 37.47 -10.95
CA GLY A 478 28.56 38.37 -11.92
C GLY A 478 28.94 39.71 -11.29
N GLY A 479 29.84 40.47 -11.92
CA GLY A 479 30.24 41.79 -11.44
C GLY A 479 29.10 42.82 -11.54
N ASP A 480 29.06 43.72 -10.56
CA ASP A 480 28.09 44.81 -10.44
C ASP A 480 28.51 46.04 -11.27
N ASP A 481 27.52 46.73 -11.83
CA ASP A 481 27.67 47.99 -12.55
C ASP A 481 28.28 49.07 -11.63
N PRO A 482 29.43 49.67 -11.99
CA PRO A 482 30.00 50.79 -11.26
C PRO A 482 29.21 52.08 -11.47
N ARG A 483 27.91 52.10 -11.19
CA ARG A 483 27.18 53.35 -11.21
C ARG A 483 27.60 54.20 -10.00
N PRO A 484 27.91 55.50 -10.21
CA PRO A 484 28.07 56.40 -9.09
C PRO A 484 26.73 56.43 -8.33
N ILE A 485 26.77 56.13 -7.03
CA ILE A 485 25.68 56.42 -6.09
C ILE A 485 25.23 57.83 -6.43
N ALA A 486 23.96 57.97 -6.81
CA ALA A 486 23.39 59.23 -7.25
C ALA A 486 23.82 60.34 -6.29
N ALA A 487 24.67 61.25 -6.77
CA ALA A 487 24.88 62.51 -6.09
C ALA A 487 23.48 63.08 -5.87
N SER A 488 23.09 63.29 -4.60
CA SER A 488 21.78 63.82 -4.29
C SER A 488 21.55 65.08 -5.15
N PRO A 489 20.36 65.29 -5.76
CA PRO A 489 20.14 66.40 -6.70
C PRO A 489 20.27 67.81 -6.09
N GLN A 490 20.70 67.97 -4.84
CA GLN A 490 20.79 69.25 -4.17
C GLN A 490 22.25 69.58 -3.78
N GLY A 491 22.91 70.32 -4.68
CA GLY A 491 23.67 71.49 -4.25
C GLY A 491 25.14 71.33 -3.81
N MET A 492 25.95 70.46 -4.42
CA MET A 492 27.40 70.66 -4.38
C MET A 492 27.91 71.22 -5.71
N PRO A 493 28.48 72.44 -5.74
CA PRO A 493 29.21 72.95 -6.89
C PRO A 493 30.31 71.96 -7.26
N ALA A 494 30.36 71.55 -8.52
CA ALA A 494 31.43 70.73 -9.06
C ALA A 494 32.77 71.44 -8.83
N ASN A 495 33.53 70.99 -7.82
CA ASN A 495 34.93 71.38 -7.69
C ASN A 495 35.70 70.57 -8.74
N PRO A 496 36.38 71.19 -9.72
CA PRO A 496 37.16 70.48 -10.73
C PRO A 496 38.37 69.82 -10.04
N GLY A 497 38.23 68.57 -9.60
CA GLY A 497 39.27 67.85 -8.88
C GLY A 497 38.77 66.85 -7.83
N SER A 498 37.48 66.82 -7.49
CA SER A 498 36.96 65.76 -6.63
C SER A 498 36.82 64.46 -7.43
N THR A 499 37.77 63.55 -7.27
CA THR A 499 37.66 62.16 -7.68
C THR A 499 36.42 61.57 -6.99
N ALA A 500 35.32 61.44 -7.73
CA ALA A 500 34.20 60.64 -7.29
C ALA A 500 34.74 59.21 -7.15
N ARG A 501 35.01 58.79 -5.91
CA ARG A 501 35.36 57.40 -5.62
C ARG A 501 34.17 56.56 -6.04
N LEU A 502 34.31 55.85 -7.15
CA LEU A 502 33.52 54.68 -7.45
C LEU A 502 33.70 53.75 -6.24
N ALA A 503 32.66 53.58 -5.43
CA ALA A 503 32.62 52.49 -4.47
C ALA A 503 31.50 51.52 -4.85
N PRO A 504 31.71 50.67 -5.88
CA PRO A 504 31.01 49.40 -5.98
C PRO A 504 31.80 48.40 -5.14
N GLU A 505 31.12 47.67 -4.25
CA GLU A 505 31.77 46.66 -3.42
C GLU A 505 32.20 45.42 -4.24
N HIS A 506 31.69 45.21 -5.47
CA HIS A 506 31.91 43.98 -6.28
C HIS A 506 32.00 44.25 -7.80
N LEU A 507 33.11 44.82 -8.28
CA LEU A 507 33.33 45.06 -9.72
C LEU A 507 33.71 43.80 -10.51
N ASP A 508 34.54 42.96 -9.89
CA ASP A 508 34.92 41.68 -10.46
C ASP A 508 33.75 40.70 -10.35
N GLY A 509 33.67 39.73 -11.26
CA GLY A 509 32.82 38.58 -11.00
C GLY A 509 33.35 37.84 -9.78
N GLU A 510 32.46 37.41 -8.89
CA GLU A 510 32.85 36.62 -7.73
C GLU A 510 33.34 35.24 -8.17
N PRO A 511 34.36 34.68 -7.51
CA PRO A 511 34.69 33.27 -7.66
C PRO A 511 33.51 32.37 -7.31
N GLY A 512 33.38 31.25 -8.02
CA GLY A 512 32.52 30.17 -7.56
C GLY A 512 33.01 29.63 -6.21
N GLN A 513 32.09 29.11 -5.40
CA GLN A 513 32.47 28.42 -4.18
C GLN A 513 33.23 27.12 -4.54
N GLY A 514 34.23 26.80 -3.73
CA GLY A 514 35.12 25.66 -3.92
C GLY A 514 34.45 24.29 -3.75
N ILE A 515 35.29 23.25 -3.82
CA ILE A 515 34.89 21.85 -3.63
C ILE A 515 34.53 21.63 -2.14
N GLY A 516 33.24 21.59 -1.80
CA GLY A 516 32.73 21.10 -0.51
C GLY A 516 32.12 22.14 0.44
N GLY A 517 30.80 22.02 0.64
CA GLY A 517 29.87 22.90 1.37
C GLY A 517 30.09 23.22 2.85
N THR A 518 31.31 23.25 3.40
CA THR A 518 31.52 23.77 4.77
C THR A 518 32.87 24.47 4.94
N GLY A 519 32.86 25.81 4.89
CA GLY A 519 33.91 26.66 5.47
C GLY A 519 35.24 26.75 4.69
N GLY A 520 35.35 27.76 3.83
CA GLY A 520 36.59 28.54 3.68
C GLY A 520 37.72 27.99 2.80
N VAL A 521 37.62 26.82 2.18
CA VAL A 521 38.61 26.41 1.16
C VAL A 521 38.21 26.94 -0.22
N SER A 522 38.77 28.08 -0.60
CA SER A 522 38.67 28.73 -1.92
C SER A 522 39.27 27.93 -3.08
N ASN A 523 39.67 26.66 -2.87
CA ASN A 523 40.35 25.86 -3.87
C ASN A 523 39.34 25.10 -4.73
N GLY A 524 39.47 25.20 -6.05
CA GLY A 524 38.66 24.48 -7.05
C GLY A 524 37.45 25.25 -7.61
N GLY A 525 37.03 26.35 -6.96
CA GLY A 525 36.03 27.27 -7.50
C GLY A 525 36.46 27.83 -8.85
N GLY A 526 35.51 28.00 -9.78
CA GLY A 526 35.80 28.71 -11.02
C GLY A 526 36.22 30.14 -10.69
N GLY A 527 37.39 30.56 -11.17
CA GLY A 527 37.86 31.93 -11.00
C GLY A 527 36.82 32.91 -11.53
N GLY A 528 36.41 33.83 -10.66
CA GLY A 528 35.72 35.04 -11.07
C GLY A 528 36.60 35.82 -12.05
N SER A 529 35.97 36.62 -12.90
CA SER A 529 36.70 37.32 -13.95
C SER A 529 36.76 38.80 -13.65
N ASN A 530 37.96 39.39 -13.80
CA ASN A 530 38.21 40.76 -13.39
C ASN A 530 37.37 41.74 -14.21
N ALA A 531 36.85 42.79 -13.56
CA ALA A 531 36.35 43.97 -14.22
C ALA A 531 37.38 44.52 -15.19
N PHE A 532 36.92 44.97 -16.35
CA PHE A 532 37.78 45.66 -17.30
C PHE A 532 37.38 47.13 -17.46
N PRO A 533 38.33 48.09 -17.39
CA PRO A 533 39.78 47.90 -17.15
C PRO A 533 40.14 47.47 -15.72
N VAL A 534 41.07 46.50 -15.61
CA VAL A 534 41.64 46.05 -14.33
C VAL A 534 42.36 47.23 -13.70
N THR A 535 42.00 47.58 -12.47
CA THR A 535 42.36 48.81 -11.73
C THR A 535 43.86 49.18 -11.76
N GLN A 536 44.30 49.81 -12.85
CA GLN A 536 45.26 50.92 -12.88
C GLN A 536 44.63 52.10 -13.63
N ILE A 537 43.37 52.41 -13.30
CA ILE A 537 42.93 53.79 -13.40
C ILE A 537 43.68 54.52 -12.28
N SER A 538 44.92 54.94 -12.57
CA SER A 538 45.49 56.05 -11.80
C SER A 538 44.45 57.17 -11.84
N SER A 539 44.45 58.04 -10.84
CA SER A 539 43.63 59.27 -10.82
C SER A 539 43.77 60.14 -12.10
N ASP A 540 44.67 59.77 -13.00
CA ASP A 540 44.96 60.40 -14.28
C ASP A 540 44.26 59.76 -15.50
N PHE A 541 43.42 58.72 -15.35
CA PHE A 541 42.46 58.36 -16.41
C PHE A 541 41.30 59.37 -16.49
N ASN A 542 41.63 60.66 -16.39
CA ASN A 542 40.91 61.66 -17.13
C ASN A 542 41.26 61.45 -18.60
N VAL A 543 40.45 60.70 -19.34
CA VAL A 543 40.28 61.05 -20.76
C VAL A 543 39.57 62.41 -20.78
N ARG A 544 40.31 63.48 -20.45
CA ARG A 544 39.97 64.81 -20.92
C ARG A 544 40.07 64.69 -22.43
N LEU A 545 38.93 64.47 -23.07
CA LEU A 545 38.70 64.75 -24.49
C LEU A 545 38.87 66.27 -24.69
N ALA A 546 40.06 66.79 -24.45
CA ALA A 546 40.45 68.13 -24.82
C ALA A 546 40.68 68.09 -26.34
N SER A 547 39.62 68.39 -27.09
CA SER A 547 39.65 68.88 -28.48
C SER A 547 40.45 68.11 -29.55
N VAL A 548 40.89 66.87 -29.29
CA VAL A 548 41.37 66.02 -30.39
C VAL A 548 40.13 65.48 -31.09
N GLU A 549 39.96 65.88 -32.35
CA GLU A 549 39.03 65.34 -33.33
C GLU A 549 39.41 63.87 -33.60
N LEU A 550 39.15 63.01 -32.62
CA LEU A 550 39.31 61.58 -32.74
C LEU A 550 38.23 61.10 -33.69
N GLN A 551 38.67 60.48 -34.79
CA GLN A 551 37.75 59.82 -35.71
C GLN A 551 36.87 58.85 -34.91
N PRO A 552 35.54 58.84 -35.14
CA PRO A 552 34.55 58.15 -34.30
C PRO A 552 34.64 56.61 -34.31
N SER A 553 35.73 56.03 -34.81
CA SER A 553 35.91 54.60 -35.06
C SER A 553 36.87 53.86 -34.11
N LEU A 554 37.53 54.54 -33.14
CA LEU A 554 38.70 53.95 -32.45
C LEU A 554 38.66 53.89 -30.92
N LEU A 555 37.55 54.23 -30.26
CA LEU A 555 37.42 54.08 -28.80
C LEU A 555 36.59 52.82 -28.47
N TYR A 556 37.16 51.65 -28.76
CA TYR A 556 36.63 50.39 -28.26
C TYR A 556 37.63 49.81 -27.26
N SER A 557 37.21 49.66 -26.01
CA SER A 557 37.77 48.59 -25.19
C SER A 557 37.43 47.28 -25.91
N LEU A 558 38.44 46.52 -26.37
CA LEU A 558 38.23 45.22 -27.01
C LEU A 558 38.34 44.03 -26.03
N GLN A 559 38.59 44.31 -24.74
CA GLN A 559 38.93 43.30 -23.75
C GLN A 559 37.76 43.05 -22.80
N ARG A 560 37.53 41.76 -22.49
CA ARG A 560 36.40 41.28 -21.69
C ARG A 560 36.86 40.10 -20.86
N ALA A 561 36.25 39.91 -19.70
CA ALA A 561 36.61 38.86 -18.77
C ALA A 561 35.42 37.91 -18.60
N ALA A 562 35.62 36.62 -18.90
CA ALA A 562 34.61 35.58 -18.75
C ALA A 562 34.95 34.70 -17.53
N GLY A 563 33.94 34.27 -16.79
CA GLY A 563 34.13 33.40 -15.64
C GLY A 563 34.74 32.05 -16.04
N ALA A 564 35.67 31.53 -15.25
CA ALA A 564 36.23 30.20 -15.48
C ALA A 564 35.27 29.10 -15.02
N GLY A 565 35.37 27.93 -15.63
CA GLY A 565 34.61 26.75 -15.19
C GLY A 565 35.09 26.26 -13.82
N GLY A 566 34.18 25.70 -13.04
CA GLY A 566 34.52 25.03 -11.78
C GLY A 566 35.35 23.76 -12.02
N ALA A 567 36.19 23.38 -11.07
CA ALA A 567 36.89 22.10 -11.09
C ALA A 567 36.18 21.03 -10.25
N SER A 568 36.29 19.78 -10.66
CA SER A 568 35.78 18.62 -9.92
C SER A 568 36.92 17.76 -9.37
N ASN A 569 36.59 16.67 -8.69
CA ASN A 569 37.55 15.67 -8.24
C ASN A 569 38.18 14.83 -9.39
N ALA A 570 37.57 14.82 -10.58
CA ALA A 570 38.04 13.99 -11.70
C ALA A 570 38.68 14.81 -12.84
N SER A 571 38.33 16.09 -12.99
CA SER A 571 38.92 16.95 -14.01
C SER A 571 38.86 18.44 -13.66
N VAL A 572 39.83 19.19 -14.17
CA VAL A 572 39.86 20.65 -14.06
C VAL A 572 38.88 21.24 -15.07
N GLY A 573 38.15 22.29 -14.70
CA GLY A 573 37.32 23.05 -15.64
C GLY A 573 38.15 23.72 -16.73
N THR A 574 37.51 24.20 -17.80
CA THR A 574 38.22 25.00 -18.80
C THR A 574 38.26 26.48 -18.36
N PRO A 575 39.30 27.23 -18.74
CA PRO A 575 39.25 28.69 -18.68
C PRO A 575 38.10 29.24 -19.54
N GLY A 576 37.66 30.47 -19.25
CA GLY A 576 36.80 31.23 -20.17
C GLY A 576 37.55 31.58 -21.45
N VAL A 577 36.85 31.57 -22.60
CA VAL A 577 37.46 31.80 -23.92
C VAL A 577 36.89 33.06 -24.56
N GLN A 578 37.79 33.89 -25.12
CA GLN A 578 37.47 35.05 -25.95
C GLN A 578 38.04 34.84 -27.36
N GLU A 579 37.22 34.97 -28.42
CA GLU A 579 37.63 34.79 -29.83
C GLU A 579 38.23 36.04 -30.52
N LEU A 580 38.71 37.04 -29.77
CA LEU A 580 39.22 38.32 -30.34
C LEU A 580 40.73 38.51 -30.15
N PRO A 581 41.42 39.30 -31.02
CA PRO A 581 42.89 39.32 -31.16
C PRO A 581 43.69 39.88 -29.96
N PHE A 582 43.06 40.23 -28.84
CA PHE A 582 43.74 40.70 -27.63
C PHE A 582 43.28 39.86 -26.43
N THR A 583 44.04 38.82 -26.11
CA THR A 583 43.76 37.85 -25.05
C THR A 583 44.17 38.38 -23.67
N ASN A 584 43.20 38.65 -22.80
CA ASN A 584 43.43 38.63 -21.35
C ASN A 584 42.65 37.45 -20.77
N THR A 585 43.29 36.29 -20.67
CA THR A 585 42.73 35.11 -19.99
C THR A 585 42.77 35.35 -18.48
N SER A 586 41.75 36.00 -17.93
CA SER A 586 41.73 36.41 -16.52
C SER A 586 41.03 35.42 -15.58
N GLY A 587 40.22 34.47 -16.08
CA GLY A 587 39.67 33.38 -15.28
C GLY A 587 40.58 32.14 -15.29
N VAL A 588 41.29 31.86 -14.20
CA VAL A 588 42.05 30.62 -14.02
C VAL A 588 41.08 29.50 -13.59
N ALA A 589 41.09 28.37 -14.30
CA ALA A 589 40.35 27.19 -13.84
C ALA A 589 40.94 26.68 -12.51
N GLY A 590 40.08 26.35 -11.54
CA GLY A 590 40.53 25.88 -10.25
C GLY A 590 41.44 24.64 -10.37
N SER A 591 42.62 24.66 -9.76
CA SER A 591 43.47 23.47 -9.72
C SER A 591 43.07 22.56 -8.55
N ILE A 592 43.12 21.25 -8.76
CA ILE A 592 42.95 20.27 -7.68
C ILE A 592 44.25 20.28 -6.85
N PRO A 593 44.20 20.50 -5.53
CA PRO A 593 45.40 20.46 -4.70
C PRO A 593 46.13 19.10 -4.84
N PRO A 594 47.42 19.07 -5.24
CA PRO A 594 48.20 17.85 -5.27
C PRO A 594 48.38 17.33 -3.83
N GLY A 595 47.74 16.21 -3.49
CA GLY A 595 47.84 15.62 -2.14
C GLY A 595 46.53 15.01 -1.60
N LEU A 596 45.37 15.40 -2.13
CA LEU A 596 44.07 14.79 -1.76
C LEU A 596 43.87 13.36 -2.32
N SER A 597 44.95 12.73 -2.80
CA SER A 597 44.90 11.51 -3.60
C SER A 597 44.52 10.25 -2.82
N ASN A 598 44.85 10.14 -1.52
CA ASN A 598 45.00 8.83 -0.86
C ASN A 598 44.32 8.63 0.52
N GLN A 599 43.64 9.59 1.15
CA GLN A 599 43.31 9.46 2.59
C GLN A 599 41.88 9.79 3.08
N VAL A 600 40.90 10.11 2.23
CA VAL A 600 39.45 10.16 2.57
C VAL A 600 38.67 9.77 1.29
N PRO A 601 37.48 9.12 1.32
CA PRO A 601 36.82 8.68 0.09
C PRO A 601 36.54 9.90 -0.79
N ARG A 602 37.25 10.01 -1.94
CA ARG A 602 37.09 11.06 -2.97
C ARG A 602 35.64 11.28 -3.41
N THR A 603 34.77 10.35 -3.06
CA THR A 603 33.33 10.33 -3.32
C THR A 603 32.47 11.19 -2.39
N SER A 604 33.05 11.92 -1.43
CA SER A 604 32.27 12.58 -0.35
C SER A 604 32.14 14.10 -0.49
N VAL A 605 32.58 14.68 -1.61
CA VAL A 605 32.62 16.13 -1.82
C VAL A 605 31.96 16.51 -3.14
N GLY A 606 31.08 17.51 -3.18
CA GLY A 606 30.44 17.93 -4.43
C GLY A 606 31.41 18.65 -5.39
N GLY A 607 30.94 18.92 -6.60
CA GLY A 607 31.63 19.76 -7.58
C GLY A 607 31.67 21.23 -7.13
N ALA A 608 32.70 21.96 -7.55
CA ALA A 608 32.79 23.41 -7.39
C ALA A 608 31.86 24.16 -8.35
N GLY A 609 31.43 25.35 -7.93
CA GLY A 609 30.68 26.30 -8.77
C GLY A 609 31.56 26.98 -9.83
N GLY A 610 30.95 27.42 -10.92
CA GLY A 610 31.60 28.24 -11.94
C GLY A 610 31.78 29.69 -11.49
N GLY A 611 32.78 30.39 -12.02
CA GLY A 611 33.05 31.79 -11.69
C GLY A 611 32.08 32.76 -12.38
N GLY A 612 31.84 33.91 -11.76
CA GLY A 612 31.07 35.00 -12.36
C GLY A 612 31.79 35.70 -13.51
N GLY A 613 31.02 36.17 -14.48
CA GLY A 613 31.49 37.12 -15.49
C GLY A 613 31.81 38.48 -14.87
N GLY A 614 32.87 39.14 -15.33
CA GLY A 614 33.29 40.47 -14.88
C GLY A 614 32.60 41.57 -15.67
N VAL A 615 32.53 42.78 -15.12
CA VAL A 615 31.93 43.91 -15.84
C VAL A 615 32.81 44.42 -16.98
N HIS A 616 32.18 44.96 -18.01
CA HIS A 616 32.91 45.67 -19.08
C HIS A 616 32.09 46.79 -19.75
N PRO A 617 32.75 47.84 -20.28
CA PRO A 617 32.08 48.93 -21.00
C PRO A 617 31.90 48.66 -22.51
N TYR A 618 32.10 47.43 -23.01
CA TYR A 618 32.04 47.10 -24.44
C TYR A 618 30.69 47.49 -25.09
N PHE A 619 30.75 48.13 -26.27
CA PHE A 619 29.60 48.73 -26.97
C PHE A 619 28.74 49.71 -26.16
N SER A 620 29.33 50.40 -25.17
CA SER A 620 28.80 51.66 -24.61
C SER A 620 28.82 52.80 -25.64
N ASN A 621 28.34 52.55 -26.85
CA ASN A 621 28.38 53.53 -27.91
C ASN A 621 27.30 54.59 -27.62
N ARG A 622 27.78 55.80 -27.29
CA ARG A 622 27.08 57.09 -27.17
C ARG A 622 25.56 57.02 -27.41
N ILE A 623 24.78 57.05 -26.33
CA ILE A 623 23.35 57.47 -26.37
C ILE A 623 23.22 58.94 -26.82
N ALA A 624 24.32 59.67 -27.07
CA ALA A 624 24.27 61.05 -27.55
C ALA A 624 23.48 61.24 -28.86
N SER A 625 23.41 60.25 -29.76
CA SER A 625 22.60 60.36 -30.99
C SER A 625 21.11 60.01 -30.80
N ARG A 626 20.76 59.19 -29.79
CA ARG A 626 19.34 58.83 -29.51
C ARG A 626 18.62 59.88 -28.66
N PHE A 627 19.34 60.70 -27.89
CA PHE A 627 18.75 61.88 -27.23
C PHE A 627 18.22 62.93 -28.20
N ASN A 628 18.66 62.94 -29.47
CA ASN A 628 18.08 63.84 -30.48
C ASN A 628 16.64 63.46 -30.87
N ASN A 629 16.27 62.18 -30.77
CA ASN A 629 14.91 61.71 -31.05
C ASN A 629 14.05 61.62 -29.77
N CYS A 630 14.66 61.67 -28.59
CA CYS A 630 13.98 61.72 -27.30
C CYS A 630 13.78 63.16 -26.79
N LYS A 631 13.51 64.12 -27.69
CA LYS A 631 13.14 65.48 -27.29
C LYS A 631 11.67 65.49 -26.87
N PRO A 632 11.32 65.82 -25.61
CA PRO A 632 10.05 66.46 -25.34
C PRO A 632 9.98 67.70 -26.24
N ALA A 633 8.81 68.02 -26.80
CA ALA A 633 8.59 69.26 -27.52
C ALA A 633 8.78 70.45 -26.56
N TYR A 634 10.04 70.85 -26.34
CA TYR A 634 10.35 72.08 -25.64
C TYR A 634 9.89 73.25 -26.52
N PRO A 635 9.23 74.27 -25.94
CA PRO A 635 8.84 75.47 -26.65
C PRO A 635 10.02 76.05 -27.42
N ALA A 636 9.79 76.45 -28.67
CA ALA A 636 10.79 77.03 -29.55
C ALA A 636 11.37 78.33 -28.94
N GLY A 637 12.45 78.23 -28.18
CA GLY A 637 13.11 79.40 -27.57
C GLY A 637 14.08 79.07 -26.44
N SER A 638 13.86 77.99 -25.70
CA SER A 638 14.74 77.56 -24.61
C SER A 638 15.46 76.27 -24.99
N ARG A 639 16.51 76.39 -25.81
CA ARG A 639 17.44 75.27 -26.05
C ARG A 639 18.52 75.34 -24.96
N PRO A 640 18.56 74.43 -23.98
CA PRO A 640 19.80 74.18 -23.28
C PRO A 640 20.73 73.56 -24.32
N THR A 641 21.65 74.36 -24.84
CA THR A 641 22.81 73.82 -25.55
C THR A 641 23.57 73.04 -24.48
N ILE A 642 23.38 71.72 -24.41
CA ILE A 642 24.29 70.84 -23.69
C ILE A 642 25.58 70.87 -24.51
N ALA A 643 26.36 71.94 -24.30
CA ALA A 643 27.67 72.14 -24.90
C ALA A 643 28.65 71.23 -24.15
N GLY A 644 28.69 69.97 -24.58
CA GLY A 644 29.62 68.99 -24.07
C GLY A 644 29.23 67.61 -24.56
N ASN A 645 30.14 66.95 -25.28
CA ASN A 645 30.12 65.50 -25.51
C ASN A 645 30.24 64.79 -24.15
N GLN A 646 29.19 64.79 -23.33
CA GLN A 646 29.14 63.90 -22.17
C GLN A 646 28.88 62.49 -22.70
N VAL A 647 29.97 61.72 -22.76
CA VAL A 647 29.93 60.28 -23.01
C VAL A 647 29.36 59.66 -21.73
N ILE A 648 28.11 59.22 -21.78
CA ILE A 648 27.56 58.35 -20.73
C ILE A 648 28.11 56.96 -21.02
N GLU A 649 29.09 56.53 -20.23
CA GLU A 649 29.56 55.15 -20.24
C GLU A 649 28.49 54.27 -19.62
N VAL A 650 27.98 53.31 -20.39
CA VAL A 650 27.08 52.27 -19.90
C VAL A 650 27.90 51.02 -19.67
N TRP A 651 28.00 50.58 -18.42
CA TRP A 651 28.68 49.34 -18.08
C TRP A 651 27.74 48.16 -18.23
N ASN A 652 28.23 47.09 -18.82
CA ASN A 652 27.52 45.81 -18.81
C ASN A 652 27.98 45.04 -17.58
N THR A 653 27.02 44.73 -16.72
CA THR A 653 27.13 43.75 -15.62
C THR A 653 27.48 42.37 -16.14
N GLY A 654 28.20 41.58 -15.35
CA GLY A 654 28.51 40.18 -15.69
C GLY A 654 27.38 39.21 -15.37
N CYS A 655 27.40 38.04 -16.01
CA CYS A 655 26.47 36.94 -15.71
C CYS A 655 27.00 36.07 -14.55
N GLY A 656 26.10 35.46 -13.79
CA GLY A 656 26.48 34.51 -12.72
C GLY A 656 27.04 33.18 -13.27
N GLY A 657 27.91 32.52 -12.52
CA GLY A 657 28.41 31.18 -12.81
C GLY A 657 27.41 30.08 -12.41
N GLY A 658 27.48 28.90 -13.02
CA GLY A 658 26.60 27.77 -12.71
C GLY A 658 26.98 27.08 -11.39
N GLY A 659 26.00 26.50 -10.69
CA GLY A 659 26.23 25.78 -9.45
C GLY A 659 26.94 24.44 -9.67
N GLY A 660 27.82 24.03 -8.75
CA GLY A 660 28.47 22.73 -8.79
C GLY A 660 27.51 21.58 -8.49
N GLY A 661 27.69 20.44 -9.14
CA GLY A 661 26.92 19.22 -8.89
C GLY A 661 27.14 18.69 -7.47
N GLY A 662 26.09 18.15 -6.85
CA GLY A 662 26.14 17.61 -5.50
C GLY A 662 26.78 16.22 -5.39
N THR A 663 26.76 15.67 -4.18
CA THR A 663 27.21 14.30 -3.91
C THR A 663 26.03 13.42 -3.51
N ALA A 664 25.94 12.24 -4.13
CA ALA A 664 25.00 11.19 -3.74
C ALA A 664 25.75 9.90 -3.40
N ILE A 665 25.51 9.39 -2.19
CA ILE A 665 25.89 8.04 -1.77
C ILE A 665 24.60 7.25 -1.64
N LEU A 666 24.47 6.17 -2.40
CA LEU A 666 23.34 5.25 -2.34
C LEU A 666 23.87 3.86 -1.98
N GLN A 667 23.55 3.41 -0.78
CA GLN A 667 23.92 2.09 -0.28
C GLN A 667 22.66 1.27 -0.06
N ALA A 668 22.62 0.08 -0.66
CA ALA A 668 21.56 -0.90 -0.43
C ALA A 668 22.12 -2.17 0.19
N GLY A 669 21.40 -2.77 1.15
CA GLY A 669 21.83 -4.06 1.69
C GLY A 669 21.78 -5.16 0.63
N ARG A 670 20.71 -5.21 -0.17
CA ARG A 670 20.52 -6.24 -1.19
C ARG A 670 20.82 -5.74 -2.59
N GLY A 671 19.85 -5.10 -3.22
CA GLY A 671 19.87 -4.79 -4.64
C GLY A 671 19.75 -3.31 -4.94
N ILE A 672 20.55 -2.81 -5.89
CA ILE A 672 20.28 -1.56 -6.59
C ILE A 672 20.01 -1.90 -8.06
N ALA A 673 18.83 -1.55 -8.54
CA ALA A 673 18.45 -1.62 -9.94
C ALA A 673 18.30 -0.20 -10.50
N ILE A 674 19.05 0.13 -11.56
CA ILE A 674 18.95 1.44 -12.23
C ILE A 674 18.61 1.19 -13.70
N SER A 675 17.44 1.68 -14.12
CA SER A 675 17.00 1.72 -15.52
C SER A 675 16.72 3.14 -16.02
N GLY A 676 16.61 4.10 -15.10
CA GLY A 676 16.60 5.54 -15.39
C GLY A 676 17.98 6.16 -15.18
N SER A 677 18.06 7.27 -14.43
CA SER A 677 19.32 8.00 -14.22
C SER A 677 19.53 8.51 -12.79
N ILE A 678 20.79 8.60 -12.39
CA ILE A 678 21.26 9.38 -11.24
C ILE A 678 22.13 10.51 -11.80
N THR A 679 21.76 11.76 -11.52
CA THR A 679 22.47 12.94 -12.03
C THR A 679 23.05 13.78 -10.92
N ALA A 680 24.34 14.07 -11.03
CA ALA A 680 25.09 15.04 -10.26
C ALA A 680 25.75 16.06 -11.21
N ALA A 681 25.07 16.42 -12.30
CA ALA A 681 25.60 17.37 -13.27
C ALA A 681 25.85 18.76 -12.64
N GLY A 682 26.86 19.46 -13.15
CA GLY A 682 27.04 20.88 -12.85
C GLY A 682 26.04 21.74 -13.63
N GLY A 683 25.64 22.85 -13.02
CA GLY A 683 24.76 23.83 -13.62
C GLY A 683 25.42 24.64 -14.73
N LEU A 684 24.62 25.07 -15.69
CA LEU A 684 25.05 25.94 -16.78
C LEU A 684 25.41 27.34 -16.26
N GLY A 685 26.44 27.95 -16.84
CA GLY A 685 26.77 29.35 -16.59
C GLY A 685 25.74 30.30 -17.19
N GLY A 686 25.53 31.44 -16.53
CA GLY A 686 24.56 32.45 -16.94
C GLY A 686 24.94 33.04 -18.29
N SER A 687 23.96 33.11 -19.19
CA SER A 687 24.11 33.72 -20.51
C SER A 687 23.43 35.08 -20.53
N ALA A 688 24.00 36.02 -21.27
CA ALA A 688 23.34 37.29 -21.53
C ALA A 688 22.22 37.05 -22.55
N ALA A 689 20.99 37.46 -22.24
CA ALA A 689 19.87 37.32 -23.16
C ALA A 689 20.11 38.15 -24.44
N SER A 690 20.12 37.49 -25.61
CA SER A 690 20.17 38.21 -26.89
C SER A 690 18.78 38.78 -27.21
N PHE A 691 18.63 40.10 -27.19
CA PHE A 691 17.43 40.74 -27.74
C PHE A 691 17.44 40.56 -29.27
N GLY A 692 16.54 39.70 -29.77
CA GLY A 692 16.37 39.45 -31.19
C GLY A 692 15.80 40.67 -31.90
N SER A 693 16.61 41.69 -32.21
CA SER A 693 16.45 42.47 -33.44
C SER A 693 17.69 43.31 -33.73
N THR A 694 17.94 43.46 -35.02
CA THR A 694 19.00 44.16 -35.78
C THR A 694 19.30 45.62 -35.43
N VAL A 695 18.94 46.14 -34.25
CA VAL A 695 19.06 47.58 -33.94
C VAL A 695 20.24 47.90 -33.04
N ASN A 696 21.45 47.87 -33.61
CA ASN A 696 22.65 48.63 -33.20
C ASN A 696 22.73 49.02 -31.70
N GLY A 697 22.87 48.00 -30.86
CA GLY A 697 23.01 48.11 -29.41
C GLY A 697 23.11 46.70 -28.83
N THR A 698 24.20 46.00 -29.15
CA THR A 698 24.49 44.66 -28.63
C THR A 698 24.84 44.75 -27.15
N GLU A 699 23.87 44.49 -26.28
CA GLU A 699 24.19 44.11 -24.90
C GLU A 699 24.95 42.80 -24.91
N ALA A 700 25.99 42.73 -24.11
CA ALA A 700 26.85 41.58 -24.07
C ALA A 700 27.43 41.42 -22.68
N GLY A 701 26.60 41.10 -21.68
CA GLY A 701 27.14 40.62 -20.40
C GLY A 701 28.13 39.48 -20.65
N SER A 702 29.24 39.48 -19.91
CA SER A 702 30.22 38.40 -19.96
C SER A 702 29.59 37.10 -19.46
N GLY A 703 29.80 36.00 -20.20
CA GLY A 703 29.26 34.69 -19.82
C GLY A 703 29.88 34.21 -18.50
N GLY A 704 29.05 33.69 -17.60
CA GLY A 704 29.51 33.03 -16.38
C GLY A 704 30.07 31.64 -16.68
N GLY A 705 31.01 31.15 -15.88
CA GLY A 705 31.55 29.80 -16.00
C GLY A 705 30.51 28.73 -15.64
N GLY A 706 30.61 27.54 -16.24
CA GLY A 706 29.81 26.38 -15.88
C GLY A 706 30.27 25.74 -14.57
N GLY A 707 29.32 25.26 -13.78
CA GLY A 707 29.61 24.49 -12.57
C GLY A 707 30.18 23.13 -12.91
N SER A 708 31.05 22.58 -12.07
CA SER A 708 31.59 21.24 -12.28
C SER A 708 30.60 20.14 -11.88
N GLY A 709 30.74 18.94 -12.43
CA GLY A 709 29.98 17.77 -12.02
C GLY A 709 30.39 17.26 -10.64
N GLY A 710 29.43 16.71 -9.92
CA GLY A 710 29.59 16.15 -8.59
C GLY A 710 29.84 14.65 -8.58
N ASN A 711 29.62 14.00 -7.44
CA ASN A 711 30.04 12.62 -7.22
C ASN A 711 28.87 11.68 -6.95
N ILE A 712 28.92 10.49 -7.54
CA ILE A 712 27.93 9.43 -7.31
C ILE A 712 28.66 8.19 -6.81
N ARG A 713 28.23 7.65 -5.67
CA ARG A 713 28.68 6.36 -5.14
C ARG A 713 27.47 5.45 -4.98
N VAL A 714 27.52 4.26 -5.58
CA VAL A 714 26.50 3.21 -5.43
C VAL A 714 27.12 1.93 -4.88
N GLU A 715 26.51 1.36 -3.85
CA GLU A 715 27.02 0.16 -3.17
C GLU A 715 25.88 -0.78 -2.83
N ALA A 716 25.97 -2.03 -3.27
CA ALA A 716 24.97 -3.04 -2.95
C ALA A 716 25.56 -4.45 -3.00
N THR A 717 24.85 -5.46 -2.52
CA THR A 717 25.24 -6.85 -2.77
C THR A 717 25.10 -7.19 -4.25
N SER A 718 23.99 -6.77 -4.86
CA SER A 718 23.72 -6.92 -6.29
C SER A 718 23.45 -5.56 -6.93
N LEU A 719 24.09 -5.31 -8.07
CA LEU A 719 23.93 -4.07 -8.84
C LEU A 719 23.49 -4.41 -10.26
N ASN A 720 22.24 -4.11 -10.59
CA ASN A 720 21.67 -4.28 -11.92
C ASN A 720 21.57 -2.94 -12.63
N LEU A 721 22.42 -2.74 -13.62
CA LEU A 721 22.48 -1.51 -14.40
C LEU A 721 21.93 -1.78 -15.80
N SER A 722 20.82 -1.17 -16.16
CA SER A 722 20.20 -1.29 -17.50
C SER A 722 19.94 0.10 -18.11
N GLY A 723 19.92 0.21 -19.44
CA GLY A 723 19.74 1.49 -20.14
C GLY A 723 21.02 2.30 -20.37
N VAL A 724 20.87 3.46 -21.04
CA VAL A 724 21.95 4.40 -21.38
C VAL A 724 21.89 5.65 -20.48
N ASN A 725 23.02 6.33 -20.26
CA ASN A 725 23.15 7.53 -19.43
C ASN A 725 22.66 7.39 -17.98
N ARG A 726 23.02 6.26 -17.33
CA ARG A 726 22.61 5.94 -15.96
C ARG A 726 23.23 6.85 -14.92
N PHE A 727 24.47 7.26 -15.13
CA PHE A 727 25.18 8.19 -14.26
C PHE A 727 25.56 9.43 -15.07
N ILE A 728 25.06 10.59 -14.67
CA ILE A 728 25.32 11.87 -15.34
C ILE A 728 26.10 12.75 -14.36
N VAL A 729 27.41 12.84 -14.56
CA VAL A 729 28.30 13.66 -13.74
C VAL A 729 29.02 14.71 -14.59
N SER A 730 28.46 15.10 -15.73
CA SER A 730 29.06 16.12 -16.61
C SER A 730 29.14 17.48 -15.91
N GLY A 731 30.20 18.24 -16.16
CA GLY A 731 30.21 19.66 -15.85
C GLY A 731 29.22 20.43 -16.73
N GLY A 732 28.72 21.54 -16.22
CA GLY A 732 27.87 22.46 -16.95
C GLY A 732 28.68 23.23 -18.01
N THR A 733 28.02 23.60 -19.09
CA THR A 733 28.64 24.47 -20.09
C THR A 733 28.70 25.91 -19.59
N GLY A 734 29.75 26.63 -19.97
CA GLY A 734 29.83 28.05 -19.69
C GLY A 734 28.79 28.86 -20.46
N GLY A 735 28.34 29.94 -19.85
CA GLY A 735 27.39 30.86 -20.43
C GLY A 735 27.93 31.56 -21.67
N ARG A 736 27.02 32.00 -22.54
CA ARG A 736 27.35 32.68 -23.79
C ARG A 736 26.90 34.13 -23.77
N SER A 737 27.62 34.98 -24.49
CA SER A 737 27.15 36.31 -24.85
C SER A 737 26.86 36.40 -26.35
N SER A 738 26.17 37.47 -26.76
CA SER A 738 25.89 37.83 -28.16
C SER A 738 27.14 38.04 -29.04
N LEU A 739 28.34 38.06 -28.43
CA LEU A 739 29.60 38.42 -29.07
C LEU A 739 30.67 37.33 -28.92
N ASN A 740 30.26 36.06 -28.90
CA ASN A 740 31.11 34.87 -28.79
C ASN A 740 32.07 34.87 -27.57
N ILE A 741 31.65 35.49 -26.47
CA ILE A 741 32.32 35.28 -25.18
C ILE A 741 31.71 34.05 -24.55
N HIS A 742 32.58 33.11 -24.16
CA HIS A 742 32.18 31.88 -23.52
C HIS A 742 32.79 31.81 -22.14
N GLY A 743 31.94 31.62 -21.12
CA GLY A 743 32.41 31.13 -19.84
C GLY A 743 33.09 29.77 -20.02
N GLY A 744 33.99 29.43 -19.10
CA GLY A 744 34.62 28.11 -19.12
C GLY A 744 33.62 26.99 -18.81
N ASN A 745 33.81 25.80 -19.38
CA ASN A 745 33.02 24.62 -19.05
C ASN A 745 33.50 24.03 -17.72
N GLY A 746 32.58 23.56 -16.89
CA GLY A 746 32.92 22.86 -15.66
C GLY A 746 33.60 21.51 -15.92
N GLY A 747 34.49 21.10 -15.01
CA GLY A 747 35.06 19.76 -15.01
C GLY A 747 33.98 18.70 -14.76
N ALA A 748 34.12 17.51 -15.32
CA ALA A 748 33.21 16.40 -15.07
C ALA A 748 33.55 15.67 -13.77
N GLY A 749 32.55 15.20 -13.03
CA GLY A 749 32.66 14.58 -11.71
C GLY A 749 33.06 13.10 -11.73
N TYR A 750 32.76 12.37 -10.65
CA TYR A 750 33.25 11.00 -10.43
C TYR A 750 32.12 10.03 -10.09
N VAL A 751 32.21 8.79 -10.60
CA VAL A 751 31.29 7.69 -10.30
C VAL A 751 32.06 6.55 -9.67
N HIS A 752 31.51 5.97 -8.60
CA HIS A 752 32.06 4.79 -7.93
C HIS A 752 30.96 3.75 -7.71
N ALA A 753 31.16 2.54 -8.19
CA ALA A 753 30.17 1.46 -8.07
C ALA A 753 30.78 0.22 -7.39
N ARG A 754 30.12 -0.31 -6.36
CA ARG A 754 30.54 -1.55 -5.69
C ARG A 754 29.43 -2.57 -5.60
N ALA A 755 29.76 -3.82 -5.93
CA ALA A 755 28.86 -4.97 -5.88
C ALA A 755 29.60 -6.25 -5.48
N ASN A 756 28.90 -7.34 -5.18
CA ASN A 756 29.52 -8.65 -4.97
C ASN A 756 28.88 -9.72 -5.88
N PRO A 757 29.54 -10.12 -6.98
CA PRO A 757 30.88 -9.71 -7.43
C PRO A 757 30.93 -8.25 -7.91
N ALA A 758 32.13 -7.68 -7.99
CA ALA A 758 32.34 -6.32 -8.49
C ALA A 758 31.69 -6.15 -9.89
N PRO A 759 31.04 -5.00 -10.16
CA PRO A 759 30.38 -4.78 -11.44
C PRO A 759 31.41 -4.65 -12.56
N ASP A 760 31.07 -5.13 -13.75
CA ASP A 760 31.90 -4.93 -14.94
C ASP A 760 32.01 -3.43 -15.23
N PRO A 761 33.22 -2.84 -15.28
CA PRO A 761 33.41 -1.43 -15.64
C PRO A 761 32.63 -1.04 -16.89
N SER A 762 32.57 -1.91 -17.91
CA SER A 762 31.89 -1.65 -19.19
C SER A 762 30.39 -1.42 -19.02
N THR A 763 29.78 -2.08 -18.03
CA THR A 763 28.38 -1.90 -17.67
C THR A 763 28.13 -0.66 -16.83
N VAL A 764 29.17 -0.01 -16.29
CA VAL A 764 29.08 1.30 -15.62
C VAL A 764 29.33 2.45 -16.62
N LEU A 765 30.04 2.17 -17.73
CA LEU A 765 30.38 3.16 -18.76
C LEU A 765 29.13 3.69 -19.50
N THR A 766 28.85 4.98 -19.34
CA THR A 766 28.07 5.75 -20.33
C THR A 766 28.71 7.13 -20.58
N ALA A 767 29.26 7.27 -21.80
CA ALA A 767 29.60 8.43 -22.63
C ALA A 767 30.23 9.74 -22.10
N THR A 768 30.16 10.11 -20.81
CA THR A 768 30.48 11.51 -20.40
C THR A 768 31.67 11.68 -19.45
N THR A 769 32.24 10.61 -18.87
CA THR A 769 33.44 10.70 -18.02
C THR A 769 34.38 9.50 -18.13
N PRO A 770 35.71 9.69 -17.96
CA PRO A 770 36.67 8.59 -17.88
C PRO A 770 36.51 7.84 -16.56
N ILE A 771 35.70 6.77 -16.57
CA ILE A 771 35.64 5.79 -15.48
C ILE A 771 36.83 4.83 -15.65
N THR A 772 37.72 4.79 -14.67
CA THR A 772 38.86 3.87 -14.61
C THR A 772 38.50 2.58 -13.87
N GLN A 773 39.32 1.53 -13.97
CA GLN A 773 39.14 0.30 -13.18
C GLN A 773 39.07 0.55 -11.66
N SER A 774 39.69 1.63 -11.16
CA SER A 774 39.60 2.03 -9.75
C SER A 774 38.24 2.60 -9.34
N SER A 775 37.30 2.73 -10.28
CA SER A 775 35.95 3.26 -10.08
C SER A 775 34.90 2.17 -9.88
N VAL A 776 35.32 0.90 -9.95
CA VAL A 776 34.50 -0.23 -9.56
C VAL A 776 35.24 -1.06 -8.51
N GLY A 777 34.51 -1.68 -7.59
CA GLY A 777 35.10 -2.52 -6.55
C GLY A 777 34.15 -3.59 -6.04
N THR A 778 34.69 -4.51 -5.25
CA THR A 778 33.88 -5.48 -4.52
C THR A 778 33.28 -4.80 -3.30
N TYR A 779 31.98 -5.01 -3.06
CA TYR A 779 31.34 -4.55 -1.83
C TYR A 779 31.71 -5.48 -0.67
N THR A 780 32.40 -4.95 0.34
CA THR A 780 32.98 -5.73 1.44
C THR A 780 32.44 -5.34 2.82
N SER A 781 32.65 -6.19 3.82
CA SER A 781 32.17 -5.97 5.19
C SER A 781 32.72 -4.72 5.88
N ALA A 782 33.84 -4.18 5.40
CA ALA A 782 34.39 -2.92 5.88
C ALA A 782 33.57 -1.69 5.45
N GLU A 783 32.68 -1.83 4.47
CA GLU A 783 31.92 -0.73 3.85
C GLU A 783 30.43 -0.75 4.22
N TRP A 784 29.99 -1.90 4.70
CA TRP A 784 28.66 -2.08 5.25
C TRP A 784 28.40 -1.05 6.38
N ASP A 785 27.21 -0.46 6.40
CA ASP A 785 26.83 0.50 7.44
C ASP A 785 26.55 -0.18 8.79
N ASN A 786 26.28 0.65 9.79
CA ASN A 786 26.04 0.18 11.16
C ASN A 786 24.68 -0.48 11.34
N TYR A 787 23.77 -0.33 10.38
CA TYR A 787 22.40 -0.80 10.52
C TYR A 787 22.01 -1.78 9.43
N SER A 788 21.23 -2.79 9.81
CA SER A 788 20.49 -3.62 8.86
C SER A 788 19.10 -3.88 9.42
N ARG A 789 18.16 -4.24 8.55
CA ARG A 789 16.76 -4.44 8.91
C ARG A 789 16.25 -5.75 8.37
N ALA A 790 15.46 -6.47 9.16
CA ALA A 790 14.59 -7.53 8.67
C ALA A 790 13.15 -7.17 8.94
N GLU A 791 12.28 -7.46 7.98
CA GLU A 791 10.86 -7.15 8.05
C GLU A 791 10.06 -8.34 7.55
N SER A 792 9.00 -8.67 8.27
CA SER A 792 8.06 -9.69 7.86
C SER A 792 7.02 -9.13 6.90
N ARG A 793 6.41 -10.03 6.12
CA ARG A 793 5.11 -9.80 5.52
C ARG A 793 4.04 -9.66 6.59
N TYR A 794 2.84 -9.25 6.17
CA TYR A 794 1.68 -9.28 7.03
C TYR A 794 1.27 -10.73 7.28
N PHE A 795 1.25 -11.10 8.55
CA PHE A 795 0.62 -12.30 9.03
C PHE A 795 -0.88 -12.05 9.07
N SER A 796 -1.61 -12.89 8.37
CA SER A 796 -3.07 -12.82 8.36
C SER A 796 -3.67 -13.69 9.45
N ALA A 797 -4.58 -13.09 10.22
CA ALA A 797 -5.49 -13.83 11.07
C ALA A 797 -6.63 -14.50 10.27
N SER A 798 -6.71 -14.42 8.94
CA SER A 798 -7.82 -15.03 8.18
C SER A 798 -7.97 -16.54 8.38
N GLY A 799 -6.96 -17.23 8.91
CA GLY A 799 -7.06 -18.62 9.39
C GLY A 799 -7.38 -18.80 10.89
N ALA A 800 -7.26 -17.75 11.69
CA ALA A 800 -7.55 -17.73 13.13
C ALA A 800 -8.70 -16.76 13.41
N PHE A 801 -9.81 -17.26 13.94
CA PHE A 801 -11.14 -16.61 14.02
C PHE A 801 -11.21 -15.35 14.91
N PHE A 802 -10.09 -14.75 15.24
CA PHE A 802 -9.97 -13.79 16.31
C PHE A 802 -9.35 -12.49 15.84
N ILE A 803 -9.97 -11.38 16.26
CA ILE A 803 -9.32 -10.07 16.31
C ILE A 803 -8.20 -10.16 17.36
N PHE A 804 -7.02 -9.60 17.06
CA PHE A 804 -5.95 -9.56 18.08
C PHE A 804 -6.37 -8.62 19.21
N GLU A 805 -6.76 -9.13 20.37
CA GLU A 805 -6.99 -8.23 21.51
C GLU A 805 -5.67 -7.91 22.22
N TYR A 806 -4.80 -8.91 22.37
CA TYR A 806 -3.46 -8.76 22.93
C TYR A 806 -2.43 -9.49 22.09
N LEU A 807 -1.31 -8.82 21.85
CA LEU A 807 -0.15 -9.37 21.16
C LEU A 807 0.97 -9.44 22.20
N ASP A 808 1.34 -10.64 22.61
CA ASP A 808 2.56 -10.90 23.37
C ASP A 808 3.65 -11.35 22.39
N PHE A 809 4.90 -11.03 22.66
CA PHE A 809 6.01 -11.55 21.86
C PHE A 809 7.11 -12.04 22.77
N GLU A 810 7.68 -13.15 22.34
CA GLU A 810 8.85 -13.78 22.88
C GLU A 810 9.88 -13.81 21.76
N VAL A 811 10.94 -13.01 21.92
CA VAL A 811 12.10 -13.11 21.03
C VAL A 811 13.14 -13.94 21.77
N GLU A 812 13.44 -15.10 21.21
CA GLU A 812 14.54 -15.94 21.62
C GLU A 812 15.74 -15.56 20.76
N TYR A 813 16.85 -15.14 21.37
CA TYR A 813 18.08 -14.89 20.61
C TYR A 813 19.32 -15.49 21.28
N ALA A 814 20.27 -15.91 20.45
CA ALA A 814 21.56 -16.42 20.88
C ALA A 814 22.57 -15.29 21.09
N VAL A 815 23.37 -15.44 22.14
CA VAL A 815 24.62 -14.68 22.33
C VAL A 815 25.79 -15.66 22.37
N ALA A 816 26.59 -15.68 21.32
CA ALA A 816 27.93 -16.27 21.37
C ALA A 816 28.85 -15.32 22.17
N GLY A 817 29.58 -15.80 23.19
CA GLY A 817 30.49 -14.97 23.98
C GLY A 817 31.84 -14.68 23.28
N PRO A 818 32.68 -13.78 23.84
CA PRO A 818 33.99 -13.41 23.28
C PRO A 818 34.99 -14.56 23.07
N ASN A 819 34.81 -15.68 23.78
CA ASN A 819 35.68 -16.87 23.73
C ASN A 819 35.02 -18.04 22.98
N TYR A 820 33.99 -17.77 22.17
CA TYR A 820 33.24 -18.81 21.47
C TYR A 820 34.05 -19.36 20.30
N ALA A 821 34.75 -20.49 20.53
CA ALA A 821 35.46 -21.27 19.52
C ALA A 821 34.63 -22.46 19.00
N GLY A 822 33.40 -22.62 19.49
CA GLY A 822 32.47 -23.67 19.09
C GLY A 822 31.70 -23.32 17.81
N ASP A 823 31.02 -24.32 17.25
CA ASP A 823 30.10 -24.12 16.15
C ASP A 823 28.93 -23.21 16.62
N PRO A 824 28.69 -22.04 16.00
CA PRO A 824 27.52 -21.22 16.31
C PRO A 824 26.19 -21.96 16.03
N ASN A 825 26.25 -23.15 15.42
CA ASN A 825 25.12 -24.02 15.16
C ASN A 825 24.88 -25.11 16.23
N ASP A 826 25.62 -25.17 17.34
CA ASP A 826 25.31 -26.10 18.45
C ASP A 826 24.24 -25.49 19.39
N PRO A 827 22.97 -25.94 19.33
CA PRO A 827 21.88 -25.39 20.14
C PRO A 827 22.08 -25.60 21.64
N ASN A 828 23.02 -26.47 22.06
CA ASN A 828 23.34 -26.70 23.47
C ASN A 828 24.29 -25.66 24.08
N GLN A 829 24.90 -24.79 23.27
CA GLN A 829 25.88 -23.80 23.71
C GLN A 829 25.41 -22.35 23.61
N VAL A 830 24.15 -22.17 23.25
CA VAL A 830 23.49 -20.88 23.12
C VAL A 830 22.72 -20.56 24.39
N THR A 831 22.96 -19.37 24.98
CA THR A 831 22.06 -18.82 26.00
C THR A 831 20.95 -18.05 25.30
N TYR A 832 19.71 -18.52 25.43
CA TYR A 832 18.53 -17.82 24.97
C TYR A 832 18.11 -16.77 25.99
N VAL A 833 17.90 -15.54 25.53
CA VAL A 833 17.29 -14.48 26.34
C VAL A 833 15.89 -14.23 25.80
N THR A 834 14.86 -14.55 26.59
CA THR A 834 13.46 -14.23 26.27
C THR A 834 13.18 -12.79 26.65
N LEU A 835 12.80 -11.96 25.67
CA LEU A 835 12.20 -10.65 25.90
C LEU A 835 10.68 -10.81 25.92
N ASN A 836 10.00 -10.32 26.96
CA ASN A 836 8.54 -10.33 27.07
C ASN A 836 7.97 -8.89 27.16
N GLU A 837 6.65 -8.78 27.13
CA GLU A 837 5.91 -7.51 27.23
C GLU A 837 6.25 -6.62 28.45
N GLN A 838 6.75 -7.21 29.55
CA GLN A 838 7.13 -6.46 30.76
C GLN A 838 8.57 -5.91 30.71
N THR A 839 9.38 -6.37 29.76
CA THR A 839 10.75 -5.88 29.57
C THR A 839 10.70 -4.48 28.94
N THR A 840 10.60 -3.46 29.79
CA THR A 840 10.53 -2.06 29.34
C THR A 840 11.80 -1.67 28.59
N TRP A 841 11.64 -0.98 27.46
CA TRP A 841 12.72 -0.41 26.62
C TRP A 841 13.84 0.30 27.41
N SER A 842 13.48 0.95 28.52
CA SER A 842 14.40 1.62 29.43
C SER A 842 15.40 0.69 30.13
N GLN A 843 15.18 -0.62 30.12
CA GLN A 843 16.11 -1.61 30.70
C GLN A 843 17.22 -2.02 29.73
N PHE A 844 17.09 -1.71 28.43
CA PHE A 844 18.14 -1.96 27.43
C PHE A 844 18.37 -0.75 26.49
N PRO A 845 18.76 0.42 26.99
CA PRO A 845 19.12 1.56 26.14
C PRO A 845 20.30 1.27 25.18
N ASN A 846 20.96 0.12 25.32
CA ASN A 846 22.02 -0.39 24.46
C ASN A 846 21.68 -1.77 23.84
N ALA A 847 20.40 -2.10 23.66
CA ALA A 847 20.01 -3.34 23.01
C ALA A 847 20.65 -3.42 21.60
N PRO A 848 21.28 -4.54 21.23
CA PRO A 848 21.92 -4.69 19.92
C PRO A 848 20.92 -4.71 18.75
N PHE A 849 19.62 -4.73 19.03
CA PHE A 849 18.56 -4.69 18.05
C PHE A 849 17.29 -4.02 18.59
N ASN A 850 16.48 -3.48 17.69
CA ASN A 850 15.19 -2.86 17.96
C ASN A 850 14.08 -3.62 17.23
N ILE A 851 12.97 -3.90 17.91
CA ILE A 851 11.81 -4.58 17.31
C ILE A 851 10.62 -3.63 17.37
N VAL A 852 9.92 -3.49 16.24
CA VAL A 852 8.71 -2.68 16.13
C VAL A 852 7.62 -3.46 15.40
N PHE A 853 6.37 -3.11 15.69
CA PHE A 853 5.18 -3.76 15.16
C PHE A 853 4.28 -2.77 14.44
N ARG A 854 3.53 -3.27 13.45
CA ARG A 854 2.48 -2.52 12.74
C ARG A 854 1.30 -3.46 12.48
N GLY A 855 0.08 -2.97 12.74
CA GLY A 855 -1.16 -3.66 12.39
C GLY A 855 -1.86 -3.02 11.19
N ALA A 856 -2.78 -3.74 10.57
CA ALA A 856 -3.67 -3.24 9.52
C ALA A 856 -4.99 -4.03 9.49
N GLU A 857 -6.03 -3.46 8.88
CA GLU A 857 -7.20 -4.24 8.47
C GLU A 857 -6.88 -4.99 7.19
N GLU A 858 -7.36 -6.20 7.05
CA GLU A 858 -7.24 -7.01 5.84
C GLU A 858 -8.21 -6.52 4.77
N ASP A 859 -7.75 -6.48 3.53
CA ASP A 859 -8.61 -6.23 2.38
C ASP A 859 -9.51 -7.46 2.15
N PRO A 860 -10.85 -7.33 2.28
CA PRO A 860 -11.76 -8.46 2.07
C PRO A 860 -11.70 -9.01 0.63
N ALA A 861 -11.18 -8.24 -0.35
CA ALA A 861 -11.01 -8.71 -1.72
C ALA A 861 -9.71 -9.52 -1.92
N THR A 862 -8.71 -9.34 -1.05
CA THR A 862 -7.38 -9.97 -1.17
C THR A 862 -6.85 -10.35 0.21
N PRO A 863 -7.14 -11.58 0.68
CA PRO A 863 -6.61 -12.10 1.93
C PRO A 863 -5.08 -11.97 2.03
N GLY A 864 -4.58 -11.55 3.19
CA GLY A 864 -3.18 -11.28 3.48
C GLY A 864 -2.67 -9.91 3.03
N VAL A 865 -3.52 -9.08 2.39
CA VAL A 865 -3.15 -7.74 1.93
C VAL A 865 -3.80 -6.69 2.84
N PRO A 866 -3.05 -5.71 3.37
CA PRO A 866 -3.63 -4.64 4.16
C PRO A 866 -4.54 -3.75 3.30
N ARG A 867 -5.73 -3.45 3.81
CA ARG A 867 -6.65 -2.47 3.24
C ARG A 867 -5.96 -1.09 3.24
N PRO A 868 -5.92 -0.37 2.11
CA PRO A 868 -5.27 0.93 2.02
C PRO A 868 -5.77 1.92 3.08
N GLY A 869 -4.84 2.60 3.77
CA GLY A 869 -5.15 3.61 4.79
C GLY A 869 -5.50 3.07 6.19
N THR A 870 -5.52 1.75 6.38
CA THR A 870 -5.81 1.12 7.69
C THR A 870 -4.57 0.73 8.48
N GLU A 871 -3.39 0.88 7.86
CA GLU A 871 -2.12 0.62 8.53
C GLU A 871 -1.91 1.59 9.69
N THR A 872 -1.54 1.05 10.85
CA THR A 872 -1.14 1.90 11.96
C THR A 872 0.28 2.42 11.82
N ARG A 873 0.62 3.44 12.61
CA ARG A 873 2.03 3.76 12.86
C ARG A 873 2.78 2.56 13.43
N TRP A 874 4.09 2.54 13.23
CA TRP A 874 4.96 1.57 13.90
C TRP A 874 5.01 1.85 15.40
N LEU A 875 4.98 0.79 16.20
CA LEU A 875 5.03 0.88 17.66
C LEU A 875 6.16 0.01 18.20
N PRO A 876 6.92 0.49 19.20
CA PRO A 876 7.95 -0.30 19.88
C PRO A 876 7.37 -1.34 20.83
N ARG A 877 6.04 -1.37 20.99
CA ARG A 877 5.33 -2.37 21.76
C ARG A 877 4.27 -3.01 20.88
N PRO A 878 4.06 -4.32 21.04
CA PRO A 878 2.91 -5.00 20.47
C PRO A 878 1.66 -4.38 21.11
N GLY A 879 0.75 -3.90 20.28
CA GLY A 879 -0.47 -3.25 20.75
C GLY A 879 -1.29 -2.89 19.54
N LEU A 880 -2.46 -3.49 19.40
CA LEU A 880 -3.42 -3.00 18.43
C LEU A 880 -3.89 -1.63 18.87
N LEU A 881 -3.87 -0.68 17.95
CA LEU A 881 -4.44 0.64 18.23
C LEU A 881 -5.97 0.58 18.17
N ASN A 882 -6.53 -0.36 17.39
CA ASN A 882 -7.97 -0.47 17.11
C ASN A 882 -8.42 -1.96 17.07
N ALA A 883 -9.66 -2.22 17.49
CA ALA A 883 -10.29 -3.55 17.50
C ALA A 883 -10.57 -4.16 16.10
N ASN A 884 -10.21 -3.49 15.00
CA ASN A 884 -10.49 -3.98 13.66
C ASN A 884 -9.25 -4.55 12.94
N GLN A 885 -8.06 -4.44 13.51
CA GLN A 885 -6.84 -4.90 12.83
C GLN A 885 -6.72 -6.42 12.95
N ASN A 886 -6.68 -7.09 11.80
CA ASN A 886 -6.58 -8.54 11.67
C ASN A 886 -5.37 -8.98 10.83
N LEU A 887 -4.51 -8.02 10.46
CA LEU A 887 -3.14 -8.26 10.00
C LEU A 887 -2.15 -7.63 10.96
N PHE A 888 -0.99 -8.26 11.14
CA PHE A 888 0.16 -7.62 11.79
C PHE A 888 1.45 -7.97 11.06
N LYS A 889 2.46 -7.14 11.22
CA LYS A 889 3.84 -7.41 10.82
C LYS A 889 4.81 -6.82 11.82
N TRP A 890 6.06 -7.26 11.75
CA TRP A 890 7.14 -6.77 12.60
C TRP A 890 8.36 -6.36 11.76
N ALA A 891 9.21 -5.51 12.32
CA ALA A 891 10.54 -5.21 11.80
C ALA A 891 11.59 -5.23 12.92
N ILE A 892 12.74 -5.83 12.63
CA ILE A 892 13.91 -5.92 13.50
C ILE A 892 15.03 -5.08 12.88
N VAL A 893 15.59 -4.14 13.63
CA VAL A 893 16.74 -3.32 13.23
C VAL A 893 17.95 -3.73 14.05
N PHE A 894 19.02 -4.17 13.38
CA PHE A 894 20.29 -4.53 14.00
C PHE A 894 21.22 -3.32 14.08
N ASN A 895 21.90 -3.14 15.21
CA ASN A 895 23.01 -2.20 15.36
C ASN A 895 24.34 -2.96 15.45
N ARG A 896 25.10 -2.91 14.37
CA ARG A 896 26.37 -3.63 14.25
C ARG A 896 27.43 -3.18 15.24
N GLN A 897 27.52 -1.89 15.55
CA GLN A 897 28.53 -1.42 16.50
C GLN A 897 28.29 -2.02 17.88
N GLN A 898 27.01 -2.12 18.27
CA GLN A 898 26.63 -2.74 19.53
C GLN A 898 26.83 -4.26 19.50
N LEU A 899 26.44 -4.94 18.41
CA LEU A 899 26.70 -6.36 18.22
C LEU A 899 28.19 -6.69 18.29
N ALA A 900 29.03 -5.91 17.62
CA ALA A 900 30.48 -6.08 17.63
C ALA A 900 31.10 -5.78 19.01
N ALA A 901 30.67 -4.72 19.69
CA ALA A 901 31.13 -4.41 21.04
C ALA A 901 30.79 -5.50 22.06
N GLN A 902 29.71 -6.25 21.82
CA GLN A 902 29.25 -7.33 22.69
C GLN A 902 29.66 -8.73 22.19
N ASN A 903 30.37 -8.82 21.05
CA ASN A 903 30.72 -10.07 20.35
C ASN A 903 29.52 -10.98 20.03
N ILE A 904 28.33 -10.42 19.85
CA ILE A 904 27.10 -11.18 19.65
C ILE A 904 26.99 -11.64 18.19
N VAL A 905 26.87 -12.96 18.00
CA VAL A 905 26.29 -13.54 16.78
C VAL A 905 24.81 -13.75 17.06
N ALA A 906 23.96 -12.86 16.53
CA ALA A 906 22.52 -12.95 16.73
C ALA A 906 21.98 -14.07 15.85
N VAL A 907 21.63 -15.19 16.48
CA VAL A 907 20.60 -16.12 16.01
C VAL A 907 19.32 -15.65 16.66
N MET A 908 18.24 -15.45 15.91
CA MET A 908 16.95 -15.02 16.45
C MET A 908 15.86 -15.97 16.02
N LYS A 909 14.92 -16.21 16.93
CA LYS A 909 13.62 -16.82 16.70
C LYS A 909 12.56 -15.90 17.30
N VAL A 910 11.54 -15.57 16.52
CA VAL A 910 10.48 -14.64 16.94
C VAL A 910 9.21 -15.44 17.13
N THR A 911 8.79 -15.59 18.38
CA THR A 911 7.51 -16.19 18.74
C THR A 911 6.54 -15.08 19.10
N VAL A 912 5.57 -14.82 18.24
CA VAL A 912 4.49 -13.87 18.54
C VAL A 912 3.30 -14.67 19.07
N ARG A 913 2.95 -14.49 20.34
CA ARG A 913 1.78 -15.13 20.92
C ARG A 913 0.60 -14.19 20.79
N ILE A 914 -0.38 -14.59 20.00
CA ILE A 914 -1.62 -13.87 19.87
C ILE A 914 -2.59 -14.41 20.90
N SER A 915 -3.08 -13.55 21.78
CA SER A 915 -4.20 -13.89 22.63
C SER A 915 -5.50 -13.36 22.02
N PRO A 916 -6.40 -14.26 21.61
CA PRO A 916 -7.78 -13.90 21.34
C PRO A 916 -8.48 -13.79 22.69
N ASN A 917 -8.84 -12.61 23.14
CA ASN A 917 -9.93 -12.53 24.11
C ASN A 917 -11.24 -12.38 23.32
#